data_AF-A0A2M7E9I8-F1
#
_entry.id   AF-A0A2M7E9I8-F1
#
_cell.length_a   1.000
_cell.length_b   1.000
_cell.length_c   1.000
_cell.angle_alpha   90.00
_cell.angle_beta   90.00
_cell.angle_gamma   90.00
#
_symmetry.space_group_name_H-M   'P 1'
#
loop_
_entity.id
_entity.type
_entity.pdbx_description
1 polymer ?
#
loop_
_entity_poly.entity_id
_entity_poly.type
_entity_poly.pdbx_seq_one_letter_code
_entity_poly.pdbx_strand_id
1 'polypeptide(L)'
;MYQKILQIIEREFNLESLKRNSNQIYNYERNFSYENFHKSADFCLNQFKESGISDVEKISISSDGETTYLDHIMPEAWEIEDAVLEIIEPKVFDTILANYKEEVFCVANRCAPTPKDGIIAEVVSYEEMNSVRDISLTGKIVFIQSAHPKTIRKEVVKKGGIGIISSYSEGYPDLPDGTWWINGWGEGPGWYKIKEEKGIFCFSITPRKGDYLTKLLKKGAIKVKALVKSKIYRGSIDTISALLPGQRKEEILLLAHVYEPFLNDDAVGGATLIEIARLLNALIKNGKLSPLKRGVRFLISQERYGFAQFYQEKERRDRIMAAVSLDTISCDYRRTGKPINVRMNPASSPFFGDLLLQNMAKNYLSSYPCQMERGNFSDDTFIADKTIGIPVNWLWTDPGKYHHNSLEAFDRITDWNLTERLITLIATYAYFLASLDKREINYLKNLLLIEAKINILEESNRLISYNEAIERLNFNISWQKARFVSLKKLSPKEKTEDLEKELEKISEEEKRKVLSLLPKERVGEKELTKKEKIAENIVIERITPGFPFSLARVPFEQRRNKPAFADEALNWADGKKDLLQIFRLLNYELEERLSEKQFSDLIKYFVFLDKYDYLKIHYKVKLNKEILKKDLKKLGIKKGDKLMVHSSLSSLGYVEGGAKTVCEALMETISEKGILMMPTFNHDAPFEKGGPGYYSPKETPTKNGIVSDTFWRMKEVYRSLNPTHPFAAWGREAEGYVENHHKVTTMGEGSPLDLLEKNGGKVLLLGVDYPSNTF
;
A
#
# COMPACT_ATOMS: atom_id res chain seq x y z
N MET A 1 -30.38 -21.32 -9.29
CA MET A 1 -29.65 -22.57 -8.98
C MET A 1 -29.37 -22.74 -7.49
N TYR A 2 -29.06 -21.66 -6.76
CA TYR A 2 -28.73 -21.69 -5.33
C TYR A 2 -29.90 -21.51 -4.34
N GLN A 3 -31.11 -21.15 -4.81
CA GLN A 3 -32.26 -20.80 -3.96
C GLN A 3 -32.65 -21.87 -2.93
N LYS A 4 -32.61 -23.16 -3.29
CA LYS A 4 -32.92 -24.26 -2.36
C LYS A 4 -31.88 -24.35 -1.23
N ILE A 5 -30.60 -24.16 -1.55
CA ILE A 5 -29.51 -24.16 -0.55
C ILE A 5 -29.72 -22.98 0.41
N LEU A 6 -30.01 -21.81 -0.16
CA LEU A 6 -30.27 -20.59 0.60
C LEU A 6 -31.41 -20.78 1.61
N GLN A 7 -32.57 -21.30 1.18
CA GLN A 7 -33.72 -21.54 2.05
C GLN A 7 -33.44 -22.55 3.16
N ILE A 8 -32.60 -23.56 2.89
CA ILE A 8 -32.20 -24.55 3.91
C ILE A 8 -31.28 -23.90 4.96
N ILE A 9 -30.32 -23.10 4.51
CA ILE A 9 -29.38 -22.37 5.37
C ILE A 9 -30.15 -21.38 6.25
N GLU A 10 -31.01 -20.56 5.66
CA GLU A 10 -31.83 -19.56 6.35
C GLU A 10 -32.70 -20.20 7.46
N ARG A 11 -33.31 -21.35 7.19
CA ARG A 11 -34.17 -22.04 8.18
C ARG A 11 -33.41 -22.60 9.39
N GLU A 12 -32.15 -22.95 9.23
CA GLU A 12 -31.36 -23.70 10.22
C GLU A 12 -30.28 -22.84 10.89
N PHE A 13 -30.20 -21.57 10.48
CA PHE A 13 -29.33 -20.55 11.06
C PHE A 13 -29.69 -20.31 12.54
N ASN A 14 -28.67 -20.16 13.39
CA ASN A 14 -28.86 -19.93 14.81
C ASN A 14 -28.33 -18.55 15.22
N LEU A 15 -29.20 -17.55 15.10
CA LEU A 15 -28.87 -16.16 15.45
C LEU A 15 -28.45 -15.99 16.92
N GLU A 16 -29.07 -16.73 17.84
CA GLU A 16 -28.73 -16.62 19.27
C GLU A 16 -27.35 -17.19 19.59
N SER A 17 -26.95 -18.26 18.90
CA SER A 17 -25.58 -18.79 18.99
C SER A 17 -24.56 -17.80 18.44
N LEU A 18 -24.86 -17.14 17.30
CA LEU A 18 -24.01 -16.09 16.75
C LEU A 18 -23.82 -14.97 17.77
N LYS A 19 -24.90 -14.35 18.26
CA LYS A 19 -24.84 -13.25 19.23
C LYS A 19 -24.03 -13.61 20.45
N ARG A 20 -24.26 -14.80 21.03
CA ARG A 20 -23.52 -15.27 22.20
C ARG A 20 -22.03 -15.36 21.93
N ASN A 21 -21.64 -15.94 20.79
CA ASN A 21 -20.23 -16.10 20.44
C ASN A 21 -19.57 -14.75 20.12
N SER A 22 -20.26 -13.85 19.40
CA SER A 22 -19.77 -12.48 19.13
C SER A 22 -19.52 -11.72 20.43
N ASN A 23 -20.49 -11.73 21.35
CA ASN A 23 -20.36 -11.07 22.65
C ASN A 23 -19.21 -11.66 23.48
N GLN A 24 -18.99 -12.98 23.40
CA GLN A 24 -17.91 -13.64 24.14
C GLN A 24 -16.53 -13.27 23.61
N ILE A 25 -16.34 -13.23 22.28
CA ILE A 25 -15.10 -12.78 21.64
C ILE A 25 -14.83 -11.32 22.05
N TYR A 26 -15.80 -10.43 21.85
CA TYR A 26 -15.70 -9.03 22.25
C TYR A 26 -15.33 -8.86 23.74
N ASN A 27 -15.96 -9.63 24.64
CA ASN A 27 -15.70 -9.51 26.08
C ASN A 27 -14.25 -9.82 26.47
N TYR A 28 -13.58 -10.72 25.74
CA TYR A 28 -12.15 -10.92 25.89
C TYR A 28 -11.39 -9.71 25.31
N GLU A 29 -11.72 -9.31 24.09
CA GLU A 29 -10.89 -8.40 23.28
C GLU A 29 -11.08 -6.91 23.59
N ARG A 30 -12.12 -6.50 24.32
CA ARG A 30 -12.43 -5.09 24.65
C ARG A 30 -11.28 -4.31 25.29
N ASN A 31 -10.33 -4.99 25.94
CA ASN A 31 -9.15 -4.37 26.55
C ASN A 31 -7.90 -4.38 25.63
N PHE A 32 -8.01 -4.95 24.42
CA PHE A 32 -6.99 -5.04 23.37
C PHE A 32 -5.59 -5.42 23.87
N SER A 33 -5.54 -6.50 24.66
CA SER A 33 -4.32 -7.02 25.30
C SER A 33 -4.00 -8.43 24.81
N TYR A 34 -2.71 -8.78 24.79
CA TYR A 34 -2.25 -10.07 24.26
C TYR A 34 -2.70 -11.26 25.10
N GLU A 35 -2.73 -11.12 26.43
CA GLU A 35 -3.31 -12.15 27.31
C GLU A 35 -4.76 -12.47 26.92
N ASN A 36 -5.56 -11.43 26.62
CA ASN A 36 -6.94 -11.64 26.23
C ASN A 36 -7.10 -12.14 24.79
N PHE A 37 -6.20 -11.76 23.88
CA PHE A 37 -6.15 -12.32 22.52
C PHE A 37 -5.91 -13.83 22.55
N HIS A 38 -5.05 -14.34 23.43
CA HIS A 38 -4.89 -15.78 23.62
C HIS A 38 -6.18 -16.45 24.13
N LYS A 39 -6.93 -15.80 25.03
CA LYS A 39 -8.22 -16.33 25.53
C LYS A 39 -9.29 -16.37 24.45
N SER A 40 -9.40 -15.33 23.60
CA SER A 40 -10.35 -15.33 22.49
C SER A 40 -9.98 -16.36 21.43
N ALA A 41 -8.69 -16.54 21.13
CA ALA A 41 -8.21 -17.59 20.25
C ALA A 41 -8.57 -19.00 20.75
N ASP A 42 -8.32 -19.28 22.04
CA ASP A 42 -8.67 -20.56 22.67
C ASP A 42 -10.20 -20.78 22.70
N PHE A 43 -10.98 -19.73 22.91
CA PHE A 43 -12.43 -19.78 22.80
C PHE A 43 -12.86 -20.18 21.38
N CYS A 44 -12.35 -19.50 20.34
CA CYS A 44 -12.65 -19.81 18.94
C CYS A 44 -12.25 -21.25 18.58
N LEU A 45 -11.07 -21.69 19.01
CA LEU A 45 -10.59 -23.07 18.84
C LEU A 45 -11.59 -24.08 19.41
N ASN A 46 -12.07 -23.86 20.63
CA ASN A 46 -13.01 -24.76 21.29
C ASN A 46 -14.38 -24.74 20.63
N GLN A 47 -14.87 -23.57 20.20
CA GLN A 47 -16.14 -23.44 19.50
C GLN A 47 -16.14 -24.17 18.14
N PHE A 48 -15.03 -24.19 17.39
CA PHE A 48 -14.93 -25.01 16.18
C PHE A 48 -15.00 -26.51 16.49
N LYS A 49 -14.36 -26.97 17.58
CA LYS A 49 -14.44 -28.37 18.02
C LYS A 49 -15.87 -28.75 18.44
N GLU A 50 -16.53 -27.89 19.20
CA GLU A 50 -17.94 -28.06 19.62
C GLU A 50 -18.91 -28.07 18.43
N SER A 51 -18.56 -27.35 17.36
CA SER A 51 -19.28 -27.39 16.07
C SER A 51 -19.13 -28.73 15.33
N GLY A 52 -18.38 -29.69 15.91
CA GLY A 52 -18.19 -31.03 15.39
C GLY A 52 -17.20 -31.11 14.23
N ILE A 53 -16.31 -30.13 14.10
CA ILE A 53 -15.19 -30.12 13.16
C ILE A 53 -14.01 -30.87 13.80
N SER A 54 -13.46 -31.84 13.08
CA SER A 54 -12.38 -32.71 13.59
C SER A 54 -10.97 -32.18 13.32
N ASP A 55 -10.81 -31.44 12.22
CA ASP A 55 -9.54 -30.86 11.81
C ASP A 55 -9.52 -29.39 12.25
N VAL A 56 -8.99 -29.16 13.45
CA VAL A 56 -8.88 -27.84 14.07
C VAL A 56 -7.50 -27.73 14.72
N GLU A 57 -6.76 -26.68 14.38
CA GLU A 57 -5.41 -26.41 14.89
C GLU A 57 -5.26 -24.97 15.36
N LYS A 58 -4.32 -24.78 16.30
CA LYS A 58 -3.83 -23.47 16.73
C LYS A 58 -2.38 -23.33 16.30
N ILE A 59 -2.09 -22.30 15.51
CA ILE A 59 -0.75 -21.97 15.01
C ILE A 59 -0.28 -20.73 15.76
N SER A 60 0.70 -20.88 16.63
CA SER A 60 1.29 -19.77 17.39
C SER A 60 2.56 -19.27 16.71
N ILE A 61 2.59 -17.98 16.34
CA ILE A 61 3.72 -17.33 15.66
C ILE A 61 4.35 -16.25 16.54
N SER A 62 5.61 -15.89 16.25
CA SER A 62 6.34 -14.89 17.05
C SER A 62 5.71 -13.50 16.94
N SER A 63 5.62 -12.79 18.07
CA SER A 63 5.27 -11.38 18.16
C SER A 63 6.37 -10.65 18.94
N ASP A 64 7.47 -10.33 18.25
CA ASP A 64 8.71 -9.86 18.86
C ASP A 64 9.31 -8.58 18.27
N GLY A 65 8.62 -7.94 17.32
CA GLY A 65 9.10 -6.71 16.68
C GLY A 65 10.17 -6.92 15.62
N GLU A 66 10.55 -8.15 15.28
CA GLU A 66 11.68 -8.46 14.37
C GLU A 66 11.37 -9.56 13.35
N THR A 67 10.65 -10.61 13.76
CA THR A 67 10.31 -11.76 12.91
C THR A 67 9.47 -11.30 11.72
N THR A 68 9.68 -11.90 10.55
CA THR A 68 8.93 -11.53 9.34
C THR A 68 8.23 -12.71 8.69
N TYR A 69 7.00 -12.51 8.23
CA TYR A 69 6.29 -13.41 7.33
C TYR A 69 5.72 -12.61 6.15
N LEU A 70 5.96 -13.03 4.91
CA LEU A 70 5.62 -12.25 3.70
C LEU A 70 6.03 -10.76 3.83
N ASP A 71 7.23 -10.52 4.37
CA ASP A 71 7.78 -9.20 4.71
C ASP A 71 6.96 -8.36 5.71
N HIS A 72 5.92 -8.92 6.34
CA HIS A 72 5.27 -8.29 7.49
C HIS A 72 6.16 -8.45 8.71
N ILE A 73 6.67 -7.34 9.26
CA ILE A 73 7.40 -7.38 10.54
C ILE A 73 6.37 -7.59 11.65
N MET A 74 6.52 -8.67 12.39
CA MET A 74 5.61 -9.03 13.48
C MET A 74 5.69 -7.99 14.59
N PRO A 75 4.54 -7.55 15.13
CA PRO A 75 4.54 -6.58 16.22
C PRO A 75 5.19 -7.12 17.49
N GLU A 76 5.61 -6.25 18.40
CA GLU A 76 5.88 -6.66 19.78
C GLU A 76 4.57 -6.93 20.54
N ALA A 77 4.57 -7.88 21.47
CA ALA A 77 3.44 -8.12 22.35
C ALA A 77 3.27 -7.00 23.39
N TRP A 78 2.04 -6.79 23.86
CA TRP A 78 1.71 -5.64 24.71
C TRP A 78 0.61 -5.93 25.73
N GLU A 79 0.84 -5.42 26.94
CA GLU A 79 -0.10 -5.41 28.06
C GLU A 79 -0.24 -4.00 28.63
N ILE A 80 -1.42 -3.70 29.20
CA ILE A 80 -1.70 -2.45 29.91
C ILE A 80 -2.48 -2.74 31.19
N GLU A 81 -2.09 -2.06 32.27
CA GLU A 81 -2.73 -2.16 33.59
C GLU A 81 -3.53 -0.90 33.92
N ASP A 82 -2.95 0.27 33.65
CA ASP A 82 -3.49 1.55 34.09
C ASP A 82 -2.92 2.70 33.25
N ALA A 83 -3.70 3.76 33.06
CA ALA A 83 -3.20 5.01 32.51
C ALA A 83 -4.06 6.20 32.89
N VAL A 84 -3.42 7.33 33.19
CA VAL A 84 -4.07 8.58 33.56
C VAL A 84 -3.32 9.76 32.92
N LEU A 85 -4.08 10.70 32.38
CA LEU A 85 -3.58 12.00 31.92
C LEU A 85 -4.32 13.11 32.63
N GLU A 86 -3.59 13.92 33.39
CA GLU A 86 -4.16 14.98 34.23
C GLU A 86 -3.50 16.33 33.94
N ILE A 87 -4.27 17.41 33.85
CA ILE A 87 -3.78 18.79 33.82
C ILE A 87 -3.37 19.20 35.23
N ILE A 88 -2.11 19.56 35.40
CA ILE A 88 -1.54 20.04 36.68
C ILE A 88 -1.45 21.56 36.69
N GLU A 89 -1.13 22.16 35.55
CA GLU A 89 -1.07 23.62 35.37
C GLU A 89 -1.72 23.99 34.03
N PRO A 90 -2.57 25.02 33.96
CA PRO A 90 -3.08 25.82 35.08
C PRO A 90 -4.10 25.06 35.94
N LYS A 91 -4.44 25.59 37.13
CA LYS A 91 -5.54 25.05 37.94
C LYS A 91 -6.86 25.24 37.19
N VAL A 92 -7.49 24.12 36.85
CA VAL A 92 -8.77 24.06 36.15
C VAL A 92 -9.77 23.20 36.95
N PHE A 93 -11.05 23.32 36.62
CA PHE A 93 -12.09 22.51 37.28
C PHE A 93 -12.03 21.04 36.85
N ASP A 94 -11.95 20.79 35.54
CA ASP A 94 -11.81 19.44 34.99
C ASP A 94 -10.35 19.17 34.64
N THR A 95 -9.67 18.43 35.51
CA THR A 95 -8.24 18.13 35.35
C THR A 95 -8.01 16.83 34.57
N ILE A 96 -8.96 15.91 34.49
CA ILE A 96 -8.73 14.57 33.95
C ILE A 96 -9.03 14.54 32.45
N LEU A 97 -7.97 14.46 31.65
CA LEU A 97 -8.08 14.33 30.20
C LEU A 97 -8.34 12.88 29.78
N ALA A 98 -7.68 11.91 30.41
CA ALA A 98 -7.84 10.48 30.14
C ALA A 98 -7.72 9.64 31.42
N ASN A 99 -8.52 8.59 31.52
CA ASN A 99 -8.49 7.61 32.60
C ASN A 99 -8.84 6.23 32.04
N TYR A 100 -7.88 5.30 32.04
CA TYR A 100 -8.04 3.96 31.47
C TYR A 100 -9.16 3.15 32.11
N LYS A 101 -9.45 3.38 33.39
CA LYS A 101 -10.53 2.68 34.11
C LYS A 101 -11.92 3.15 33.70
N GLU A 102 -12.01 4.34 33.12
CA GLU A 102 -13.26 4.90 32.59
C GLU A 102 -13.40 4.63 31.09
N GLU A 103 -12.30 4.74 30.34
CA GLU A 103 -12.27 4.62 28.89
C GLU A 103 -10.98 3.90 28.46
N VAL A 104 -11.11 2.67 27.97
CA VAL A 104 -9.98 1.82 27.59
C VAL A 104 -9.27 2.34 26.34
N PHE A 105 -9.95 3.04 25.44
CA PHE A 105 -9.35 3.59 24.22
C PHE A 105 -8.53 4.85 24.45
N CYS A 106 -8.44 5.32 25.69
CA CYS A 106 -7.71 6.55 26.00
C CYS A 106 -6.18 6.45 25.84
N VAL A 107 -5.66 5.29 25.44
CA VAL A 107 -4.24 5.02 25.19
C VAL A 107 -4.07 4.27 23.88
N ALA A 108 -3.08 4.67 23.09
CA ALA A 108 -2.76 3.97 21.84
C ALA A 108 -2.23 2.54 22.08
N ASN A 109 -2.52 1.63 21.16
CA ASN A 109 -2.01 0.26 21.19
C ASN A 109 -0.46 0.29 21.19
N ARG A 110 0.22 -0.52 22.02
CA ARG A 110 1.70 -0.51 22.16
C ARG A 110 2.27 0.83 22.63
N CYS A 111 1.49 1.58 23.41
CA CYS A 111 1.97 2.76 24.12
C CYS A 111 3.10 2.39 25.10
N ALA A 112 4.19 3.15 25.06
CA ALA A 112 5.32 2.95 25.96
C ALA A 112 4.97 3.38 27.40
N PRO A 113 5.52 2.70 28.42
CA PRO A 113 5.26 3.07 29.81
C PRO A 113 5.93 4.39 30.19
N THR A 114 5.37 5.05 31.20
CA THR A 114 6.03 6.17 31.90
C THR A 114 6.86 5.64 33.08
N PRO A 115 7.72 6.47 33.70
CA PRO A 115 8.25 6.17 35.03
C PRO A 115 7.13 5.89 36.05
N LYS A 116 7.46 5.19 37.14
CA LYS A 116 6.51 4.72 38.17
C LYS A 116 5.62 5.83 38.74
N ASP A 117 6.17 7.01 38.94
CA ASP A 117 5.46 8.15 39.52
C ASP A 117 4.74 9.03 38.47
N GLY A 118 4.78 8.60 37.21
CA GLY A 118 4.38 9.38 36.04
C GLY A 118 5.44 10.39 35.62
N ILE A 119 5.11 11.21 34.63
CA ILE A 119 5.94 12.30 34.13
C ILE A 119 5.11 13.58 34.01
N ILE A 120 5.64 14.69 34.51
CA ILE A 120 5.05 16.02 34.33
C ILE A 120 5.77 16.70 33.17
N ALA A 121 5.02 17.14 32.16
CA ALA A 121 5.59 17.75 30.97
C ALA A 121 4.68 18.85 30.40
N GLU A 122 5.33 19.80 29.73
CA GLU A 122 4.66 20.87 28.99
C GLU A 122 4.01 20.32 27.71
N VAL A 123 2.82 20.82 27.39
CA VAL A 123 2.09 20.50 26.16
C VAL A 123 2.34 21.57 25.11
N VAL A 124 2.74 21.16 23.91
CA VAL A 124 2.94 21.99 22.73
C VAL A 124 1.93 21.60 21.67
N SER A 125 1.27 22.55 21.01
CA SER A 125 0.33 22.21 19.93
C SER A 125 1.08 21.80 18.66
N TYR A 126 0.44 20.99 17.81
CA TYR A 126 0.94 20.66 16.48
C TYR A 126 1.17 21.93 15.63
N GLU A 127 0.32 22.95 15.76
CA GLU A 127 0.47 24.23 15.06
C GLU A 127 1.72 24.99 15.53
N GLU A 128 2.03 24.98 16.82
CA GLU A 128 3.25 25.56 17.37
C GLU A 128 4.49 24.79 16.89
N MET A 129 4.43 23.45 16.92
CA MET A 129 5.50 22.57 16.44
C MET A 129 5.90 22.88 14.98
N ASN A 130 4.93 23.26 14.14
CA ASN A 130 5.15 23.57 12.72
C ASN A 130 5.47 25.04 12.44
N SER A 131 5.00 25.97 13.27
CA SER A 131 5.26 27.40 13.07
C SER A 131 6.66 27.83 13.55
N VAL A 132 7.26 27.06 14.47
CA VAL A 132 8.59 27.34 15.01
C VAL A 132 9.64 26.42 14.39
N ARG A 133 10.47 26.98 13.50
CA ARG A 133 11.46 26.25 12.68
C ARG A 133 12.39 25.33 13.49
N ASP A 134 12.87 25.78 14.64
CA ASP A 134 13.89 25.10 15.45
C ASP A 134 13.39 24.76 16.87
N ILE A 135 12.09 24.46 17.00
CA ILE A 135 11.51 24.08 18.29
C ILE A 135 12.14 22.79 18.84
N SER A 136 12.63 22.86 20.07
CA SER A 136 13.02 21.67 20.83
C SER A 136 11.79 21.09 21.52
N LEU A 137 11.53 19.81 21.28
CA LEU A 137 10.49 19.05 21.97
C LEU A 137 11.08 18.21 23.11
N THR A 138 12.34 18.43 23.49
CA THR A 138 13.00 17.65 24.56
C THR A 138 12.20 17.70 25.85
N GLY A 139 11.64 16.56 26.26
CA GLY A 139 10.83 16.44 27.47
C GLY A 139 9.40 17.00 27.34
N LYS A 140 8.94 17.38 26.14
CA LYS A 140 7.60 17.93 25.89
C LYS A 140 6.65 16.89 25.26
N ILE A 141 5.36 17.16 25.39
CA ILE A 141 4.26 16.37 24.83
C ILE A 141 3.59 17.18 23.71
N VAL A 142 3.31 16.56 22.56
CA VAL A 142 2.62 17.24 21.45
C VAL A 142 1.14 16.92 21.43
N PHE A 143 0.30 17.96 21.34
CA PHE A 143 -1.15 17.81 21.15
C PHE A 143 -1.54 17.97 19.67
N ILE A 144 -2.34 17.02 19.15
CA ILE A 144 -2.84 17.05 17.77
C ILE A 144 -4.32 16.65 17.68
N GLN A 145 -5.09 17.45 16.93
CA GLN A 145 -6.50 17.18 16.61
C GLN A 145 -6.72 16.98 15.11
N SER A 146 -5.91 17.61 14.27
CA SER A 146 -6.12 17.72 12.82
C SER A 146 -5.72 16.49 12.00
N ALA A 147 -4.98 15.55 12.58
CA ALA A 147 -4.56 14.33 11.88
C ALA A 147 -4.28 13.18 12.85
N HIS A 148 -4.30 11.95 12.32
CA HIS A 148 -3.96 10.74 13.06
C HIS A 148 -2.51 10.82 13.61
N PRO A 149 -2.24 10.41 14.86
CA PRO A 149 -0.95 10.62 15.53
C PRO A 149 0.24 9.93 14.83
N LYS A 150 0.00 8.86 14.06
CA LYS A 150 1.00 8.25 13.17
C LYS A 150 1.73 9.27 12.29
N THR A 151 1.01 10.29 11.82
CA THR A 151 1.53 11.27 10.85
C THR A 151 2.64 12.16 11.42
N ILE A 152 2.66 12.37 12.74
CA ILE A 152 3.62 13.26 13.42
C ILE A 152 4.64 12.51 14.27
N ARG A 153 4.39 11.24 14.59
CA ARG A 153 5.22 10.43 15.52
C ARG A 153 6.72 10.53 15.22
N LYS A 154 7.11 10.28 13.96
CA LYS A 154 8.52 10.31 13.54
C LYS A 154 9.17 11.67 13.79
N GLU A 155 8.45 12.76 13.54
CA GLU A 155 8.95 14.12 13.77
C GLU A 155 9.05 14.44 15.26
N VAL A 156 8.04 14.07 16.04
CA VAL A 156 8.01 14.24 17.51
C VAL A 156 9.21 13.53 18.14
N VAL A 157 9.44 12.27 17.75
CA VAL A 157 10.59 11.47 18.22
C VAL A 157 11.91 12.13 17.85
N LYS A 158 12.07 12.55 16.58
CA LYS A 158 13.29 13.19 16.07
C LYS A 158 13.62 14.50 16.79
N LYS A 159 12.60 15.27 17.18
CA LYS A 159 12.75 16.54 17.92
C LYS A 159 12.86 16.37 19.45
N GLY A 160 12.88 15.13 19.95
CA GLY A 160 13.08 14.82 21.38
C GLY A 160 11.80 14.73 22.21
N GLY A 161 10.62 14.76 21.58
CA GLY A 161 9.33 14.61 22.24
C GLY A 161 9.19 13.27 22.95
N ILE A 162 8.47 13.28 24.08
CA ILE A 162 8.30 12.10 24.95
C ILE A 162 6.91 11.47 24.84
N GLY A 163 5.94 12.18 24.25
CA GLY A 163 4.60 11.64 24.02
C GLY A 163 3.69 12.52 23.17
N ILE A 164 2.52 11.98 22.86
CA ILE A 164 1.48 12.63 22.04
C ILE A 164 0.15 12.57 22.79
N ILE A 165 -0.62 13.66 22.73
CA ILE A 165 -2.04 13.68 23.06
C ILE A 165 -2.79 13.86 21.75
N SER A 166 -3.63 12.91 21.38
CA SER A 166 -4.45 13.01 20.18
C SER A 166 -5.91 13.17 20.57
N SER A 167 -6.61 14.06 19.89
CA SER A 167 -8.08 14.07 19.88
C SER A 167 -8.63 13.84 18.47
N TYR A 168 -7.85 13.17 17.63
CA TYR A 168 -8.26 12.78 16.29
C TYR A 168 -9.42 11.80 16.38
N SER A 169 -10.41 11.95 15.49
CA SER A 169 -11.52 11.02 15.32
C SER A 169 -12.15 11.28 13.96
N GLU A 170 -12.41 10.24 13.17
CA GLU A 170 -13.21 10.39 11.93
C GLU A 170 -14.66 10.80 12.23
N GLY A 171 -15.10 10.58 13.47
CA GLY A 171 -16.39 11.03 13.97
C GLY A 171 -16.47 12.52 14.30
N TYR A 172 -15.36 13.27 14.28
CA TYR A 172 -15.39 14.71 14.56
C TYR A 172 -16.00 15.50 13.39
N PRO A 173 -16.87 16.50 13.63
CA PRO A 173 -17.34 17.00 14.94
C PRO A 173 -18.60 16.33 15.49
N ASP A 174 -19.18 15.37 14.77
CA ASP A 174 -20.47 14.75 15.07
C ASP A 174 -20.50 13.89 16.34
N LEU A 175 -19.36 13.28 16.70
CA LEU A 175 -19.19 12.37 17.85
C LEU A 175 -18.17 12.98 18.84
N PRO A 176 -18.48 14.12 19.48
CA PRO A 176 -17.51 14.86 20.28
C PRO A 176 -17.09 14.15 21.57
N ASP A 177 -17.83 13.14 21.99
CA ASP A 177 -17.59 12.34 23.20
C ASP A 177 -16.98 10.96 22.92
N GLY A 178 -16.70 10.66 21.66
CA GLY A 178 -16.14 9.38 21.25
C GLY A 178 -14.63 9.40 21.20
N THR A 179 -14.01 8.47 21.92
CA THR A 179 -12.56 8.29 21.94
C THR A 179 -12.16 7.39 20.78
N TRP A 180 -11.18 7.84 19.99
CA TRP A 180 -10.66 7.05 18.88
C TRP A 180 -9.68 5.99 19.38
N TRP A 181 -9.86 4.73 18.97
CA TRP A 181 -8.91 3.66 19.22
C TRP A 181 -7.73 3.75 18.24
N ILE A 182 -6.56 4.11 18.77
CA ILE A 182 -5.35 4.24 17.96
C ILE A 182 -4.67 2.86 17.88
N ASN A 183 -5.04 2.06 16.88
CA ASN A 183 -4.51 0.70 16.67
C ASN A 183 -3.15 0.70 15.94
N GLY A 184 -3.01 1.49 14.88
CA GLY A 184 -1.86 1.48 13.97
C GLY A 184 -1.13 2.81 13.89
N TRP A 185 -0.04 2.98 14.65
CA TRP A 185 0.72 4.23 14.70
C TRP A 185 2.24 4.07 14.67
N GLY A 186 2.77 2.94 14.18
CA GLY A 186 4.20 2.75 13.93
C GLY A 186 4.77 3.76 12.92
N GLU A 187 6.07 4.04 13.02
CA GLU A 187 6.79 4.99 12.15
C GLU A 187 7.03 4.44 10.74
N GLY A 188 6.98 3.12 10.58
CA GLY A 188 7.21 2.42 9.32
C GLY A 188 5.98 2.29 8.41
N PRO A 189 6.15 1.63 7.25
CA PRO A 189 5.05 1.28 6.35
C PRO A 189 4.09 0.24 6.95
N GLY A 190 4.50 -0.47 8.01
CA GLY A 190 3.62 -1.30 8.83
C GLY A 190 2.68 -0.48 9.72
N TRP A 191 1.84 -1.18 10.48
CA TRP A 191 0.85 -0.58 11.38
C TRP A 191 1.38 -0.43 12.78
N TYR A 192 1.94 -1.50 13.31
CA TYR A 192 2.32 -1.58 14.71
C TYR A 192 3.75 -1.14 14.93
N LYS A 193 4.01 -0.69 16.17
CA LYS A 193 5.37 -0.45 16.64
C LYS A 193 6.20 -1.72 16.52
N ILE A 194 7.37 -1.58 15.92
CA ILE A 194 8.42 -2.61 15.84
C ILE A 194 9.55 -2.33 16.84
N LYS A 195 10.50 -3.25 16.97
CA LYS A 195 11.57 -3.16 17.97
C LYS A 195 12.52 -1.98 17.72
N GLU A 196 12.81 -1.66 16.47
CA GLU A 196 13.72 -0.56 16.09
C GLU A 196 13.16 0.83 16.44
N GLU A 197 11.85 0.95 16.64
CA GLU A 197 11.20 2.23 16.96
C GLU A 197 11.39 2.66 18.41
N LYS A 198 11.66 3.95 18.61
CA LYS A 198 11.67 4.55 19.94
C LYS A 198 10.27 4.49 20.56
N GLY A 199 10.20 4.00 21.79
CA GLY A 199 8.98 4.06 22.59
C GLY A 199 8.69 5.49 23.04
N ILE A 200 7.48 5.98 22.76
CA ILE A 200 6.89 7.18 23.37
C ILE A 200 5.46 6.82 23.81
N PHE A 201 4.87 7.57 24.74
CA PHE A 201 3.48 7.36 25.11
C PHE A 201 2.52 8.15 24.21
N CYS A 202 1.30 7.64 24.01
CA CYS A 202 0.25 8.34 23.28
C CYS A 202 -1.11 8.14 23.94
N PHE A 203 -1.74 9.25 24.31
CA PHE A 203 -3.11 9.29 24.81
C PHE A 203 -4.08 9.66 23.68
N SER A 204 -5.24 9.03 23.67
CA SER A 204 -6.39 9.42 22.87
C SER A 204 -7.41 10.07 23.81
N ILE A 205 -7.89 11.26 23.47
CA ILE A 205 -8.93 11.97 24.24
C ILE A 205 -10.10 12.29 23.33
N THR A 206 -11.28 12.49 23.91
CA THR A 206 -12.46 12.85 23.11
C THR A 206 -12.25 14.19 22.40
N PRO A 207 -12.87 14.40 21.21
CA PRO A 207 -12.76 15.68 20.53
C PRO A 207 -13.22 16.87 21.38
N ARG A 208 -14.22 16.70 22.26
CA ARG A 208 -14.64 17.73 23.23
C ARG A 208 -13.49 18.12 24.17
N LYS A 209 -12.73 17.15 24.68
CA LYS A 209 -11.55 17.40 25.51
C LYS A 209 -10.41 18.01 24.67
N GLY A 210 -10.30 17.66 23.39
CA GLY A 210 -9.42 18.32 22.43
C GLY A 210 -9.72 19.81 22.25
N ASP A 211 -10.99 20.16 22.04
CA ASP A 211 -11.44 21.55 21.93
C ASP A 211 -11.19 22.33 23.23
N TYR A 212 -11.38 21.67 24.37
CA TYR A 212 -11.07 22.24 25.68
C TYR A 212 -9.57 22.52 25.84
N LEU A 213 -8.71 21.55 25.52
CA LEU A 213 -7.26 21.68 25.58
C LEU A 213 -6.76 22.77 24.61
N THR A 214 -7.32 22.84 23.40
CA THR A 214 -7.06 23.91 22.43
C THR A 214 -7.37 25.30 22.99
N LYS A 215 -8.50 25.45 23.69
CA LYS A 215 -8.89 26.73 24.33
C LYS A 215 -7.94 27.10 25.46
N LEU A 216 -7.44 26.12 26.22
CA LEU A 216 -6.47 26.36 27.29
C LEU A 216 -5.11 26.77 26.72
N LEU A 217 -4.61 26.10 25.66
CA LEU A 217 -3.31 26.39 25.05
C LEU A 217 -3.26 27.81 24.50
N LYS A 218 -4.39 28.33 24.00
CA LYS A 218 -4.53 29.74 23.57
C LYS A 218 -4.41 30.75 24.71
N LYS A 219 -4.63 30.34 25.97
CA LYS A 219 -4.55 31.20 27.16
C LYS A 219 -3.17 31.20 27.80
N GLY A 220 -2.35 30.17 27.57
CA GLY A 220 -1.01 30.06 28.13
C GLY A 220 -0.49 28.62 28.16
N ALA A 221 0.70 28.46 28.73
CA ALA A 221 1.36 27.17 28.85
C ALA A 221 0.55 26.20 29.73
N ILE A 222 0.56 24.92 29.34
CA ILE A 222 -0.10 23.82 30.05
C ILE A 222 0.95 22.79 30.43
N LYS A 223 0.86 22.26 31.65
CA LYS A 223 1.56 21.05 32.05
C LYS A 223 0.58 19.96 32.43
N VAL A 224 0.86 18.76 31.96
CA VAL A 224 0.10 17.56 32.28
C VAL A 224 0.99 16.55 33.01
N LYS A 225 0.38 15.74 33.87
CA LYS A 225 0.97 14.53 34.42
C LYS A 225 0.45 13.34 33.63
N ALA A 226 1.35 12.65 32.95
CA ALA A 226 1.07 11.40 32.25
C ALA A 226 1.55 10.22 33.10
N LEU A 227 0.68 9.24 33.31
CA LEU A 227 1.00 7.94 33.89
C LEU A 227 0.52 6.86 32.93
N VAL A 228 1.42 5.97 32.51
CA VAL A 228 1.09 4.78 31.70
C VAL A 228 1.81 3.59 32.30
N LYS A 229 1.04 2.61 32.78
CA LYS A 229 1.54 1.31 33.24
C LYS A 229 1.26 0.28 32.16
N SER A 230 2.22 0.12 31.26
CA SER A 230 2.16 -0.85 30.18
C SER A 230 3.46 -1.65 30.10
N LYS A 231 3.42 -2.77 29.37
CA LYS A 231 4.57 -3.62 29.13
C LYS A 231 4.62 -4.01 27.67
N ILE A 232 5.76 -3.77 27.03
CA ILE A 232 6.10 -4.30 25.71
C ILE A 232 7.06 -5.48 25.93
N TYR A 233 6.82 -6.60 25.26
CA TYR A 233 7.61 -7.82 25.43
C TYR A 233 7.57 -8.70 24.19
N ARG A 234 8.45 -9.70 24.14
CA ARG A 234 8.39 -10.76 23.12
C ARG A 234 7.28 -11.74 23.50
N GLY A 235 6.28 -11.88 22.66
CA GLY A 235 5.16 -12.79 22.86
C GLY A 235 4.83 -13.56 21.58
N SER A 236 3.55 -13.88 21.42
CA SER A 236 3.05 -14.65 20.28
C SER A 236 1.68 -14.14 19.81
N ILE A 237 1.35 -14.43 18.56
CA ILE A 237 0.01 -14.28 17.99
C ILE A 237 -0.50 -15.69 17.68
N ASP A 238 -1.75 -15.98 18.05
CA ASP A 238 -2.39 -17.26 17.75
C ASP A 238 -3.26 -17.13 16.49
N THR A 239 -3.15 -18.10 15.59
CA THR A 239 -4.02 -18.26 14.42
C THR A 239 -4.80 -19.55 14.59
N ILE A 240 -6.13 -19.49 14.47
CA ILE A 240 -7.00 -20.67 14.52
C ILE A 240 -7.35 -21.08 13.09
N SER A 241 -7.08 -22.32 12.72
CA SER A 241 -7.53 -22.91 11.46
C SER A 241 -8.43 -24.11 11.70
N ALA A 242 -9.58 -24.14 11.04
CA ALA A 242 -10.49 -25.28 11.05
C ALA A 242 -10.84 -25.69 9.61
N LEU A 243 -10.94 -27.00 9.34
CA LEU A 243 -11.31 -27.53 8.04
C LEU A 243 -12.56 -28.42 8.14
N LEU A 244 -13.62 -28.02 7.45
CA LEU A 244 -14.70 -28.93 7.07
C LEU A 244 -14.28 -29.68 5.80
N PRO A 245 -13.99 -30.99 5.85
CA PRO A 245 -13.33 -31.69 4.75
C PRO A 245 -14.24 -31.86 3.53
N GLY A 246 -13.64 -31.79 2.35
CA GLY A 246 -14.26 -32.17 1.08
C GLY A 246 -13.74 -33.50 0.57
N GLN A 247 -14.31 -33.95 -0.54
CA GLN A 247 -13.86 -35.18 -1.21
C GLN A 247 -12.51 -35.03 -1.95
N ARG A 248 -12.04 -33.80 -2.15
CA ARG A 248 -10.79 -33.43 -2.84
C ARG A 248 -9.88 -32.59 -1.92
N LYS A 249 -8.64 -32.35 -2.34
CA LYS A 249 -7.63 -31.63 -1.55
C LYS A 249 -7.80 -30.10 -1.58
N GLU A 250 -8.50 -29.60 -2.60
CA GLU A 250 -8.76 -28.18 -2.78
C GLU A 250 -9.78 -27.66 -1.76
N GLU A 251 -9.68 -26.38 -1.44
CA GLU A 251 -10.39 -25.73 -0.33
C GLU A 251 -10.94 -24.36 -0.75
N ILE A 252 -12.07 -23.97 -0.13
CA ILE A 252 -12.61 -22.60 -0.15
C ILE A 252 -12.34 -22.00 1.23
N LEU A 253 -11.70 -20.84 1.28
CA LEU A 253 -11.35 -20.16 2.52
C LEU A 253 -12.43 -19.16 2.93
N LEU A 254 -12.79 -19.14 4.21
CA LEU A 254 -13.48 -18.05 4.87
C LEU A 254 -12.55 -17.52 5.96
N LEU A 255 -12.30 -16.21 5.97
CA LEU A 255 -11.42 -15.57 6.93
C LEU A 255 -12.08 -14.37 7.62
N ALA A 256 -11.74 -14.17 8.88
CA ALA A 256 -12.15 -13.02 9.67
C ALA A 256 -11.00 -12.70 10.61
N HIS A 257 -10.67 -11.42 10.75
CA HIS A 257 -9.69 -11.03 11.74
C HIS A 257 -10.36 -10.95 13.12
N VAL A 258 -9.54 -11.02 14.16
CA VAL A 258 -9.92 -10.77 15.55
C VAL A 258 -8.75 -10.03 16.20
N TYR A 259 -8.83 -9.79 17.50
CA TYR A 259 -7.89 -8.99 18.30
C TYR A 259 -8.14 -7.48 18.19
N GLU A 260 -9.41 -7.15 18.02
CA GLU A 260 -9.91 -5.78 17.92
C GLU A 260 -11.05 -5.59 18.93
N PRO A 261 -11.13 -4.44 19.62
CA PRO A 261 -12.01 -4.27 20.77
C PRO A 261 -13.44 -3.85 20.37
N PHE A 262 -13.95 -4.31 19.22
CA PHE A 262 -15.30 -3.98 18.76
C PHE A 262 -16.13 -5.23 18.46
N LEU A 263 -17.46 -5.03 18.52
CA LEU A 263 -18.39 -6.09 18.18
C LEU A 263 -18.45 -6.28 16.65
N ASN A 264 -18.55 -5.18 15.89
CA ASN A 264 -18.64 -5.24 14.44
C ASN A 264 -17.28 -5.34 13.75
N ASP A 265 -16.19 -4.98 14.43
CA ASP A 265 -14.82 -4.98 13.92
C ASP A 265 -13.88 -5.70 14.93
N ASP A 266 -13.77 -7.03 14.92
CA ASP A 266 -14.49 -7.98 14.04
C ASP A 266 -14.96 -9.24 14.79
N ALA A 267 -15.45 -9.07 16.03
CA ALA A 267 -15.97 -10.19 16.83
C ALA A 267 -17.16 -10.91 16.15
N VAL A 268 -17.98 -10.19 15.38
CA VAL A 268 -19.05 -10.79 14.57
C VAL A 268 -18.50 -11.60 13.39
N GLY A 269 -17.45 -11.15 12.69
CA GLY A 269 -16.79 -11.93 11.65
C GLY A 269 -16.23 -13.24 12.18
N GLY A 270 -15.50 -13.20 13.30
CA GLY A 270 -14.99 -14.39 13.97
C GLY A 270 -16.09 -15.38 14.39
N ALA A 271 -17.17 -14.88 15.01
CA ALA A 271 -18.31 -15.71 15.38
C ALA A 271 -19.08 -16.29 14.17
N THR A 272 -19.09 -15.55 13.07
CA THR A 272 -19.73 -15.98 11.82
C THR A 272 -19.03 -17.20 11.24
N LEU A 273 -17.70 -17.24 11.25
CA LEU A 273 -16.95 -18.41 10.80
C LEU A 273 -17.33 -19.67 11.58
N ILE A 274 -17.45 -19.57 12.89
CA ILE A 274 -17.87 -20.66 13.78
C ILE A 274 -19.30 -21.11 13.43
N GLU A 275 -20.23 -20.16 13.26
CA GLU A 275 -21.63 -20.48 12.94
C GLU A 275 -21.79 -21.13 11.56
N ILE A 276 -21.07 -20.65 10.54
CA ILE A 276 -21.08 -21.28 9.21
C ILE A 276 -20.50 -22.70 9.30
N ALA A 277 -19.41 -22.91 10.05
CA ALA A 277 -18.82 -24.24 10.24
C ALA A 277 -19.82 -25.21 10.90
N ARG A 278 -20.46 -24.79 11.99
CA ARG A 278 -21.51 -25.55 12.68
C ARG A 278 -22.67 -25.88 11.75
N LEU A 279 -23.19 -24.88 11.05
CA LEU A 279 -24.36 -24.98 10.18
C LEU A 279 -24.10 -25.95 9.03
N LEU A 280 -23.03 -25.76 8.27
CA LEU A 280 -22.71 -26.63 7.13
C LEU A 280 -22.43 -28.07 7.57
N ASN A 281 -21.69 -28.27 8.67
CA ASN A 281 -21.42 -29.60 9.20
C ASN A 281 -22.72 -30.33 9.59
N ALA A 282 -23.62 -29.65 10.31
CA ALA A 282 -24.90 -30.22 10.72
C ALA A 282 -25.80 -30.56 9.52
N LEU A 283 -25.91 -29.65 8.55
CA LEU A 283 -26.71 -29.85 7.34
C LEU A 283 -26.22 -31.02 6.50
N ILE A 284 -24.91 -31.21 6.38
CA ILE A 284 -24.31 -32.33 5.64
C ILE A 284 -24.50 -33.65 6.39
N LYS A 285 -24.20 -33.68 7.70
CA LYS A 285 -24.38 -34.90 8.52
C LYS A 285 -25.84 -35.39 8.54
N ASN A 286 -26.79 -34.46 8.54
CA ASN A 286 -28.21 -34.77 8.52
C ASN A 286 -28.78 -35.01 7.11
N GLY A 287 -27.93 -35.01 6.07
CA GLY A 287 -28.33 -35.26 4.68
C GLY A 287 -29.21 -34.18 4.05
N LYS A 288 -29.31 -33.00 4.66
CA LYS A 288 -30.04 -31.83 4.10
C LYS A 288 -29.24 -31.16 2.98
N LEU A 289 -27.91 -31.20 3.07
CA LEU A 289 -26.97 -30.80 2.03
C LEU A 289 -26.10 -31.98 1.60
N SER A 290 -25.64 -31.96 0.35
CA SER A 290 -24.75 -32.99 -0.18
C SER A 290 -23.33 -32.84 0.39
N PRO A 291 -22.54 -33.93 0.46
CA PRO A 291 -21.12 -33.83 0.80
C PRO A 291 -20.36 -32.90 -0.14
N LEU A 292 -19.44 -32.12 0.44
CA LEU A 292 -18.66 -31.14 -0.31
C LEU A 292 -17.67 -31.81 -1.28
N LYS A 293 -17.46 -31.20 -2.44
CA LYS A 293 -16.37 -31.62 -3.34
C LYS A 293 -15.04 -31.12 -2.80
N ARG A 294 -14.98 -29.86 -2.36
CA ARG A 294 -13.80 -29.19 -1.81
C ARG A 294 -14.01 -28.88 -0.34
N GLY A 295 -12.93 -28.85 0.45
CA GLY A 295 -13.05 -28.45 1.84
C GLY A 295 -13.50 -27.00 1.99
N VAL A 296 -14.09 -26.66 3.12
CA VAL A 296 -14.25 -25.25 3.54
C VAL A 296 -13.33 -25.03 4.73
N ARG A 297 -12.34 -24.15 4.56
CA ARG A 297 -11.39 -23.76 5.60
C ARG A 297 -11.85 -22.47 6.25
N PHE A 298 -11.77 -22.41 7.56
CA PHE A 298 -12.06 -21.25 8.38
C PHE A 298 -10.75 -20.78 9.02
N LEU A 299 -10.45 -19.48 8.95
CA LEU A 299 -9.21 -18.92 9.47
C LEU A 299 -9.49 -17.66 10.30
N ILE A 300 -9.08 -17.67 11.57
CA ILE A 300 -9.21 -16.55 12.51
C ILE A 300 -7.82 -16.16 13.00
N SER A 301 -7.45 -14.87 12.91
CA SER A 301 -6.17 -14.38 13.42
C SER A 301 -6.11 -12.86 13.53
N GLN A 302 -4.95 -12.32 13.92
CA GLN A 302 -4.67 -10.88 13.82
C GLN A 302 -4.68 -10.45 12.36
N GLU A 303 -5.37 -9.34 12.09
CA GLU A 303 -5.47 -8.74 10.77
C GLU A 303 -4.08 -8.58 10.12
N ARG A 304 -3.96 -9.04 8.87
CA ARG A 304 -2.72 -9.17 8.07
C ARG A 304 -1.59 -10.02 8.67
N TYR A 305 -1.12 -9.67 9.85
CA TYR A 305 0.09 -10.17 10.50
C TYR A 305 -0.04 -11.65 10.84
N GLY A 306 -1.12 -12.01 11.53
CA GLY A 306 -1.37 -13.38 11.95
C GLY A 306 -1.63 -14.32 10.77
N PHE A 307 -2.20 -13.79 9.69
CA PHE A 307 -2.41 -14.55 8.46
C PHE A 307 -1.16 -14.70 7.57
N ALA A 308 -0.20 -13.77 7.66
CA ALA A 308 0.95 -13.75 6.76
C ALA A 308 1.76 -15.06 6.80
N GLN A 309 1.91 -15.67 7.98
CA GLN A 309 2.58 -16.96 8.14
C GLN A 309 1.84 -18.08 7.42
N PHE A 310 0.51 -18.13 7.53
CA PHE A 310 -0.32 -19.16 6.91
C PHE A 310 -0.17 -19.13 5.38
N TYR A 311 -0.15 -17.93 4.78
CA TYR A 311 0.01 -17.77 3.34
C TYR A 311 1.45 -17.93 2.85
N GLN A 312 2.46 -17.73 3.71
CA GLN A 312 3.84 -18.00 3.37
C GLN A 312 4.08 -19.48 3.10
N GLU A 313 3.35 -20.37 3.77
CA GLU A 313 3.41 -21.82 3.55
C GLU A 313 2.76 -22.22 2.21
N LYS A 314 3.62 -22.45 1.20
CA LYS A 314 3.18 -22.77 -0.18
C LYS A 314 2.18 -23.92 -0.24
N GLU A 315 2.40 -24.99 0.52
CA GLU A 315 1.53 -26.17 0.48
C GLU A 315 0.11 -25.86 0.97
N ARG A 316 -0.04 -25.00 1.99
CA ARG A 316 -1.35 -24.56 2.48
C ARG A 316 -2.03 -23.65 1.48
N ARG A 317 -1.34 -22.59 1.02
CA ARG A 317 -1.94 -21.64 0.08
C ARG A 317 -2.33 -22.26 -1.27
N ASP A 318 -1.55 -23.22 -1.78
CA ASP A 318 -1.82 -23.86 -3.08
C ASP A 318 -3.11 -24.70 -3.08
N ARG A 319 -3.64 -25.08 -1.90
CA ARG A 319 -4.92 -25.78 -1.77
C ARG A 319 -6.11 -24.83 -1.84
N ILE A 320 -5.93 -23.54 -1.58
CA ILE A 320 -7.01 -22.56 -1.51
C ILE A 320 -7.33 -22.03 -2.90
N MET A 321 -8.58 -22.23 -3.34
CA MET A 321 -9.02 -21.86 -4.68
C MET A 321 -9.71 -20.50 -4.75
N ALA A 322 -10.33 -20.10 -3.65
CA ALA A 322 -11.00 -18.81 -3.47
C ALA A 322 -11.20 -18.54 -1.98
N ALA A 323 -11.33 -17.26 -1.64
CA ALA A 323 -11.56 -16.80 -0.28
C ALA A 323 -12.74 -15.82 -0.19
N VAL A 324 -13.30 -15.68 1.01
CA VAL A 324 -14.23 -14.61 1.37
C VAL A 324 -13.73 -13.99 2.68
N SER A 325 -13.53 -12.67 2.70
CA SER A 325 -13.32 -11.94 3.95
C SER A 325 -14.67 -11.61 4.60
N LEU A 326 -14.72 -11.71 5.92
CA LEU A 326 -15.88 -11.42 6.75
C LEU A 326 -15.63 -10.27 7.73
N ASP A 327 -14.73 -9.35 7.38
CA ASP A 327 -14.57 -8.12 8.14
C ASP A 327 -15.82 -7.23 8.03
N THR A 328 -16.30 -6.77 9.19
CA THR A 328 -17.39 -5.81 9.36
C THR A 328 -18.66 -6.15 8.57
N ILE A 329 -19.38 -7.19 9.01
CA ILE A 329 -20.57 -7.72 8.32
C ILE A 329 -21.90 -7.55 9.08
N SER A 330 -21.97 -6.57 9.97
CA SER A 330 -23.14 -6.40 10.85
C SER A 330 -23.64 -4.97 11.04
N CYS A 331 -23.04 -3.99 10.37
CA CYS A 331 -23.39 -2.59 10.54
C CYS A 331 -24.77 -2.24 9.92
N ASP A 332 -25.59 -1.49 10.67
CA ASP A 332 -26.90 -0.97 10.25
C ASP A 332 -26.72 0.20 9.29
N TYR A 333 -26.92 -0.08 8.01
CA TYR A 333 -26.85 0.90 6.92
C TYR A 333 -27.67 2.18 7.16
N ARG A 334 -28.76 2.09 7.95
CA ARG A 334 -29.62 3.24 8.27
C ARG A 334 -28.97 4.18 9.27
N ARG A 335 -28.14 3.64 10.17
CA ARG A 335 -27.44 4.41 11.21
C ARG A 335 -26.10 4.93 10.74
N THR A 336 -25.39 4.15 9.92
CA THR A 336 -24.11 4.57 9.34
C THR A 336 -24.29 5.46 8.12
N GLY A 337 -25.44 5.36 7.44
CA GLY A 337 -25.70 6.06 6.18
C GLY A 337 -24.90 5.47 5.01
N LYS A 338 -24.35 4.27 5.16
CA LYS A 338 -23.49 3.61 4.18
C LYS A 338 -24.18 2.38 3.59
N PRO A 339 -24.03 2.08 2.29
CA PRO A 339 -24.62 0.89 1.68
C PRO A 339 -23.89 -0.38 2.12
N ILE A 340 -24.50 -1.53 1.86
CA ILE A 340 -23.84 -2.83 1.89
C ILE A 340 -22.94 -2.92 0.66
N ASN A 341 -21.68 -3.22 0.85
CA ASN A 341 -20.68 -3.24 -0.21
C ASN A 341 -20.36 -4.68 -0.61
N VAL A 342 -20.44 -4.95 -1.92
CA VAL A 342 -20.05 -6.23 -2.53
C VAL A 342 -18.78 -6.00 -3.33
N ARG A 343 -17.62 -6.25 -2.70
CA ARG A 343 -16.31 -6.04 -3.30
C ARG A 343 -15.86 -7.26 -4.10
N MET A 344 -15.52 -6.99 -5.36
CA MET A 344 -14.97 -7.97 -6.28
C MET A 344 -13.49 -8.26 -5.97
N ASN A 345 -12.93 -9.28 -6.61
CA ASN A 345 -11.48 -9.43 -6.68
C ASN A 345 -10.85 -8.33 -7.57
N PRO A 346 -9.59 -7.91 -7.35
CA PRO A 346 -8.90 -6.92 -8.17
C PRO A 346 -8.92 -7.26 -9.66
N ALA A 347 -9.02 -6.25 -10.53
CA ALA A 347 -9.13 -6.48 -11.98
C ALA A 347 -7.84 -7.08 -12.55
N SER A 348 -6.71 -6.82 -11.90
CA SER A 348 -5.45 -7.50 -12.16
C SER A 348 -5.49 -9.01 -11.92
N SER A 349 -6.39 -9.54 -11.08
CA SER A 349 -6.56 -10.98 -10.78
C SER A 349 -8.01 -11.44 -11.07
N PRO A 350 -8.49 -11.53 -12.32
CA PRO A 350 -9.91 -11.74 -12.61
C PRO A 350 -10.48 -13.05 -12.05
N PHE A 351 -11.66 -12.99 -11.43
CA PHE A 351 -12.31 -14.15 -10.81
C PHE A 351 -13.77 -14.30 -11.27
N PHE A 352 -14.19 -15.54 -11.58
CA PHE A 352 -15.58 -15.79 -11.96
C PHE A 352 -16.54 -15.62 -10.78
N GLY A 353 -16.09 -15.90 -9.55
CA GLY A 353 -16.93 -15.88 -8.36
C GLY A 353 -17.50 -14.50 -8.07
N ASP A 354 -16.82 -13.43 -8.49
CA ASP A 354 -17.33 -12.05 -8.40
C ASP A 354 -18.76 -11.94 -8.98
N LEU A 355 -19.01 -12.49 -10.18
CA LEU A 355 -20.31 -12.39 -10.84
C LEU A 355 -21.37 -13.23 -10.12
N LEU A 356 -20.96 -14.39 -9.60
CA LEU A 356 -21.87 -15.24 -8.82
C LEU A 356 -22.31 -14.51 -7.54
N LEU A 357 -21.36 -13.95 -6.78
CA LEU A 357 -21.67 -13.22 -5.54
C LEU A 357 -22.51 -11.98 -5.84
N GLN A 358 -22.15 -11.17 -6.83
CA GLN A 358 -22.91 -9.99 -7.23
C GLN A 358 -24.35 -10.33 -7.64
N ASN A 359 -24.54 -11.40 -8.42
CA ASN A 359 -25.87 -11.85 -8.83
C ASN A 359 -26.68 -12.34 -7.62
N MET A 360 -26.08 -13.13 -6.74
CA MET A 360 -26.73 -13.59 -5.51
C MET A 360 -27.11 -12.42 -4.61
N ALA A 361 -26.22 -11.45 -4.41
CA ALA A 361 -26.46 -10.25 -3.61
C ALA A 361 -27.57 -9.38 -4.21
N LYS A 362 -27.50 -9.04 -5.51
CA LYS A 362 -28.53 -8.23 -6.19
C LYS A 362 -29.93 -8.82 -6.04
N ASN A 363 -30.06 -10.15 -6.11
CA ASN A 363 -31.35 -10.81 -5.98
C ASN A 363 -31.80 -10.94 -4.53
N TYR A 364 -30.94 -11.47 -3.66
CA TYR A 364 -31.31 -11.82 -2.29
C TYR A 364 -31.36 -10.61 -1.35
N LEU A 365 -30.55 -9.59 -1.60
CA LEU A 365 -30.50 -8.34 -0.83
C LEU A 365 -31.19 -7.18 -1.56
N SER A 366 -32.07 -7.46 -2.53
CA SER A 366 -32.78 -6.45 -3.34
C SER A 366 -33.57 -5.40 -2.53
N SER A 367 -33.92 -5.71 -1.28
CA SER A 367 -34.56 -4.80 -0.32
C SER A 367 -33.59 -3.87 0.44
N TYR A 368 -32.28 -3.98 0.23
CA TYR A 368 -31.26 -3.19 0.92
C TYR A 368 -30.43 -2.37 -0.08
N PRO A 369 -29.88 -1.21 0.35
CA PRO A 369 -28.97 -0.46 -0.50
C PRO A 369 -27.66 -1.24 -0.65
N CYS A 370 -27.45 -1.83 -1.82
CA CYS A 370 -26.23 -2.56 -2.14
C CYS A 370 -25.42 -1.80 -3.18
N GLN A 371 -24.12 -1.67 -2.94
CA GLN A 371 -23.15 -1.11 -3.86
C GLN A 371 -22.18 -2.21 -4.31
N MET A 372 -21.92 -2.28 -5.61
CA MET A 372 -20.91 -3.18 -6.17
C MET A 372 -19.59 -2.40 -6.23
N GLU A 373 -18.55 -2.90 -5.56
CA GLU A 373 -17.24 -2.26 -5.51
C GLU A 373 -16.19 -3.03 -6.32
N ARG A 374 -15.25 -2.28 -6.90
CA ARG A 374 -14.06 -2.87 -7.53
C ARG A 374 -13.16 -3.47 -6.46
N GLY A 375 -12.44 -4.52 -6.82
CA GLY A 375 -11.43 -5.09 -5.95
C GLY A 375 -10.22 -4.17 -5.80
N ASN A 376 -9.59 -4.27 -4.64
CA ASN A 376 -8.35 -3.60 -4.29
C ASN A 376 -7.45 -4.56 -3.48
N PHE A 377 -6.30 -4.07 -3.05
CA PHE A 377 -5.40 -4.78 -2.14
C PHE A 377 -5.43 -4.15 -0.74
N SER A 378 -6.64 -4.05 -0.19
CA SER A 378 -6.86 -3.70 1.22
C SER A 378 -6.30 -4.79 2.14
N ASP A 379 -6.29 -4.50 3.43
CA ASP A 379 -5.71 -5.36 4.47
C ASP A 379 -6.46 -6.69 4.64
N ASP A 380 -7.72 -6.77 4.18
CA ASP A 380 -8.53 -8.00 4.07
C ASP A 380 -8.48 -8.70 2.73
N THR A 381 -8.00 -8.01 1.69
CA THR A 381 -8.04 -8.52 0.30
C THR A 381 -6.66 -8.70 -0.31
N PHE A 382 -5.58 -8.41 0.42
CA PHE A 382 -4.20 -8.45 -0.09
C PHE A 382 -3.78 -9.83 -0.62
N ILE A 383 -4.44 -10.91 -0.19
CA ILE A 383 -4.19 -12.28 -0.67
C ILE A 383 -4.56 -12.50 -2.15
N ALA A 384 -5.33 -11.57 -2.73
CA ALA A 384 -5.58 -11.47 -4.17
C ALA A 384 -4.32 -11.22 -5.00
N ASP A 385 -3.23 -10.81 -4.34
CA ASP A 385 -1.92 -10.69 -4.93
C ASP A 385 -1.57 -11.95 -5.75
N LYS A 386 -1.14 -11.80 -7.00
CA LYS A 386 -0.89 -12.93 -7.91
C LYS A 386 0.20 -13.88 -7.43
N THR A 387 1.14 -13.42 -6.61
CA THR A 387 2.20 -14.28 -6.10
C THR A 387 1.74 -15.13 -4.92
N ILE A 388 0.66 -14.70 -4.23
CA ILE A 388 -0.12 -15.54 -3.30
C ILE A 388 -1.14 -16.38 -4.08
N GLY A 389 -1.92 -15.75 -4.96
CA GLY A 389 -2.73 -16.38 -5.99
C GLY A 389 -4.15 -16.75 -5.57
N ILE A 390 -4.66 -16.20 -4.46
CA ILE A 390 -5.97 -16.55 -3.88
C ILE A 390 -6.97 -15.42 -4.18
N PRO A 391 -7.94 -15.61 -5.09
CA PRO A 391 -8.97 -14.60 -5.30
C PRO A 391 -9.85 -14.49 -4.05
N VAL A 392 -10.18 -13.27 -3.65
CA VAL A 392 -10.95 -12.99 -2.43
C VAL A 392 -12.07 -11.99 -2.73
N ASN A 393 -13.27 -12.35 -2.27
CA ASN A 393 -14.41 -11.45 -2.24
C ASN A 393 -14.60 -10.89 -0.85
N TRP A 394 -15.22 -9.72 -0.74
CA TRP A 394 -15.54 -9.12 0.55
C TRP A 394 -16.94 -8.52 0.50
N LEU A 395 -17.85 -9.07 1.29
CA LEU A 395 -19.18 -8.54 1.51
C LEU A 395 -19.15 -7.84 2.86
N TRP A 396 -19.33 -6.52 2.91
CA TRP A 396 -19.12 -5.75 4.13
C TRP A 396 -20.09 -4.58 4.27
N THR A 397 -20.18 -4.07 5.50
CA THR A 397 -21.07 -2.99 5.90
C THR A 397 -20.24 -1.89 6.56
N ASP A 398 -20.10 -0.76 5.90
CA ASP A 398 -19.20 0.32 6.35
C ASP A 398 -19.73 0.98 7.65
N PRO A 399 -18.92 1.02 8.74
CA PRO A 399 -19.30 1.59 10.04
C PRO A 399 -19.42 3.13 9.99
N GLY A 400 -18.93 3.76 8.92
CA GLY A 400 -18.95 5.20 8.70
C GLY A 400 -18.20 5.94 9.81
N LYS A 401 -18.80 7.01 10.31
CA LYS A 401 -18.18 7.87 11.33
C LYS A 401 -17.95 7.20 12.71
N TYR A 402 -18.48 5.99 12.91
CA TYR A 402 -18.32 5.22 14.15
C TYR A 402 -17.10 4.30 14.12
N HIS A 403 -16.43 4.15 12.97
CA HIS A 403 -15.22 3.36 12.83
C HIS A 403 -14.21 3.72 13.94
N HIS A 404 -13.67 2.70 14.62
CA HIS A 404 -12.69 2.83 15.71
C HIS A 404 -13.05 3.84 16.81
N ASN A 405 -14.34 4.05 17.06
CA ASN A 405 -14.82 5.04 18.02
C ASN A 405 -15.43 4.37 19.25
N SER A 406 -15.16 4.83 20.48
CA SER A 406 -15.78 4.25 21.69
C SER A 406 -17.30 4.42 21.77
N LEU A 407 -17.87 5.37 21.02
CA LEU A 407 -19.32 5.51 20.84
C LEU A 407 -19.87 4.63 19.72
N GLU A 408 -19.06 3.74 19.15
CA GLU A 408 -19.51 2.45 18.63
C GLU A 408 -20.05 1.61 19.81
N ALA A 409 -21.01 2.19 20.53
CA ALA A 409 -21.57 1.59 21.71
C ALA A 409 -22.30 0.33 21.25
N PHE A 410 -22.05 -0.75 21.98
CA PHE A 410 -22.59 -2.08 21.81
C PHE A 410 -24.01 -2.09 21.22
N ASP A 411 -24.21 -2.83 20.13
CA ASP A 411 -25.49 -3.02 19.42
C ASP A 411 -26.12 -1.74 18.82
N ARG A 412 -25.49 -0.56 18.97
CA ARG A 412 -26.06 0.69 18.43
C ARG A 412 -25.85 0.86 16.95
N ILE A 413 -24.94 0.15 16.33
CA ILE A 413 -24.84 0.15 14.88
C ILE A 413 -24.97 -1.27 14.34
N THR A 414 -25.42 -2.23 15.13
CA THR A 414 -25.55 -3.62 14.71
C THR A 414 -26.98 -3.89 14.22
N ASP A 415 -27.14 -4.49 13.05
CA ASP A 415 -28.43 -4.97 12.54
C ASP A 415 -28.38 -6.50 12.42
N TRP A 416 -28.86 -7.19 13.44
CA TRP A 416 -28.86 -8.66 13.49
C TRP A 416 -29.70 -9.32 12.40
N ASN A 417 -30.77 -8.66 11.94
CA ASN A 417 -31.60 -9.20 10.85
C ASN A 417 -30.86 -9.10 9.51
N LEU A 418 -30.17 -7.98 9.27
CA LEU A 418 -29.29 -7.85 8.11
C LEU A 418 -28.12 -8.84 8.21
N THR A 419 -27.49 -8.94 9.37
CA THR A 419 -26.37 -9.85 9.65
C THR A 419 -26.72 -11.29 9.29
N GLU A 420 -27.87 -11.79 9.75
CA GLU A 420 -28.37 -13.13 9.39
C GLU A 420 -28.48 -13.34 7.88
N ARG A 421 -28.99 -12.34 7.13
CA ARG A 421 -29.10 -12.42 5.67
C ARG A 421 -27.74 -12.39 4.99
N LEU A 422 -26.81 -11.56 5.45
CA LEU A 422 -25.44 -11.51 4.91
C LEU A 422 -24.72 -12.84 5.13
N ILE A 423 -24.82 -13.41 6.34
CA ILE A 423 -24.21 -14.71 6.66
C ILE A 423 -24.85 -15.84 5.86
N THR A 424 -26.18 -15.85 5.72
CA THR A 424 -26.90 -16.81 4.89
C THR A 424 -26.42 -16.77 3.44
N LEU A 425 -26.23 -15.56 2.89
CA LEU A 425 -25.69 -15.35 1.55
C LEU A 425 -24.27 -15.88 1.42
N ILE A 426 -23.38 -15.54 2.36
CA ILE A 426 -21.97 -15.96 2.38
C ILE A 426 -21.87 -17.48 2.52
N ALA A 427 -22.61 -18.10 3.44
CA ALA A 427 -22.63 -19.55 3.65
C ALA A 427 -23.14 -20.28 2.39
N THR A 428 -24.17 -19.74 1.73
CA THR A 428 -24.68 -20.28 0.46
C THR A 428 -23.63 -20.17 -0.64
N TYR A 429 -22.95 -19.03 -0.76
CA TYR A 429 -21.91 -18.79 -1.75
C TYR A 429 -20.72 -19.74 -1.54
N ALA A 430 -20.21 -19.85 -0.31
CA ALA A 430 -19.11 -20.74 0.06
C ALA A 430 -19.46 -22.21 -0.21
N TYR A 431 -20.63 -22.67 0.22
CA TYR A 431 -21.10 -24.02 -0.06
C TYR A 431 -21.24 -24.27 -1.57
N PHE A 432 -21.76 -23.31 -2.33
CA PHE A 432 -21.91 -23.43 -3.78
C PHE A 432 -20.55 -23.60 -4.47
N LEU A 433 -19.56 -22.77 -4.13
CA LEU A 433 -18.19 -22.90 -4.63
C LEU A 433 -17.55 -24.25 -4.25
N ALA A 434 -17.74 -24.67 -3.01
CA ALA A 434 -17.20 -25.93 -2.50
C ALA A 434 -17.89 -27.18 -3.10
N SER A 435 -19.09 -27.01 -3.64
CA SER A 435 -19.92 -28.10 -4.20
C SER A 435 -19.93 -28.16 -5.73
N LEU A 436 -19.24 -27.24 -6.43
CA LEU A 436 -19.25 -27.15 -7.89
C LEU A 436 -18.93 -28.50 -8.55
N ASP A 437 -19.89 -28.96 -9.37
CA ASP A 437 -19.78 -30.12 -10.26
C ASP A 437 -20.35 -29.73 -11.65
N LYS A 438 -20.46 -30.70 -12.56
CA LYS A 438 -20.78 -30.49 -13.98
C LYS A 438 -22.00 -29.57 -14.23
N ARG A 439 -23.06 -29.71 -13.42
CA ARG A 439 -24.31 -28.95 -13.60
C ARG A 439 -24.12 -27.47 -13.27
N GLU A 440 -23.51 -27.18 -12.13
CA GLU A 440 -23.26 -25.82 -11.64
C GLU A 440 -22.27 -25.10 -12.54
N ILE A 441 -21.25 -25.81 -13.04
CA ILE A 441 -20.28 -25.26 -13.98
C ILE A 441 -20.95 -24.81 -15.28
N ASN A 442 -21.87 -25.61 -15.84
CA ASN A 442 -22.60 -25.21 -17.05
C ASN A 442 -23.46 -23.96 -16.84
N TYR A 443 -24.07 -23.81 -15.66
CA TYR A 443 -24.79 -22.60 -15.30
C TYR A 443 -23.85 -21.38 -15.24
N LEU A 444 -22.68 -21.52 -14.62
CA LEU A 444 -21.69 -20.44 -14.53
C LEU A 444 -21.11 -20.04 -15.89
N LYS A 445 -20.85 -21.01 -16.78
CA LYS A 445 -20.41 -20.76 -18.15
C LYS A 445 -21.38 -19.84 -18.90
N ASN A 446 -22.68 -20.14 -18.83
CA ASN A 446 -23.72 -19.33 -19.46
C ASN A 446 -23.82 -17.93 -18.83
N LEU A 447 -23.75 -17.86 -17.49
CA LEU A 447 -23.81 -16.60 -16.77
C LEU A 447 -22.64 -15.68 -17.14
N LEU A 448 -21.41 -16.20 -17.18
CA LEU A 448 -20.22 -15.46 -17.59
C LEU A 448 -20.29 -14.99 -19.04
N LEU A 449 -20.81 -15.81 -19.95
CA LEU A 449 -20.96 -15.46 -21.35
C LEU A 449 -21.97 -14.33 -21.57
N ILE A 450 -23.10 -14.36 -20.85
CA ILE A 450 -24.11 -13.29 -20.89
C ILE A 450 -23.50 -11.99 -20.36
N GLU A 451 -22.82 -12.05 -19.22
CA GLU A 451 -22.18 -10.89 -18.61
C GLU A 451 -21.09 -10.28 -19.50
N ALA A 452 -20.27 -11.13 -20.13
CA ALA A 452 -19.26 -10.66 -21.06
C ALA A 452 -19.89 -9.96 -22.28
N LYS A 453 -21.00 -10.48 -22.82
CA LYS A 453 -21.76 -9.82 -23.90
C LYS A 453 -22.25 -8.43 -23.48
N ILE A 454 -22.82 -8.31 -22.28
CA ILE A 454 -23.30 -7.02 -21.74
C ILE A 454 -22.15 -6.03 -21.60
N ASN A 455 -21.04 -6.42 -20.95
CA ASN A 455 -19.90 -5.53 -20.74
C ASN A 455 -19.25 -5.06 -22.05
N ILE A 456 -19.12 -5.94 -23.05
CA ILE A 456 -18.58 -5.58 -24.37
C ILE A 456 -19.49 -4.55 -25.06
N LEU A 457 -20.81 -4.72 -24.98
CA LEU A 457 -21.77 -3.77 -25.55
C LEU A 457 -21.77 -2.44 -24.81
N GLU A 458 -21.74 -2.45 -23.48
CA GLU A 458 -21.70 -1.22 -22.67
C GLU A 458 -20.44 -0.41 -22.96
N GLU A 459 -19.28 -1.06 -23.04
CA GLU A 459 -18.03 -0.34 -23.29
C GLU A 459 -17.93 0.17 -24.73
N SER A 460 -18.57 -0.53 -25.68
CA SER A 460 -18.72 -0.06 -27.06
C SER A 460 -19.51 1.25 -27.17
N ASN A 461 -20.35 1.59 -26.18
CA ASN A 461 -21.15 2.81 -26.17
C ASN A 461 -20.41 4.02 -25.53
N ARG A 462 -19.30 3.81 -24.80
CA ARG A 462 -18.55 4.88 -24.10
C ARG A 462 -17.52 5.59 -24.99
N LEU A 463 -17.93 5.95 -26.21
CA LEU A 463 -17.04 6.42 -27.28
C LEU A 463 -16.31 7.74 -26.97
N ILE A 464 -14.97 7.70 -26.82
CA ILE A 464 -14.10 8.88 -26.61
C ILE A 464 -13.15 9.12 -27.79
N SER A 465 -12.41 8.08 -28.22
CA SER A 465 -11.51 8.13 -29.39
C SER A 465 -11.25 6.72 -29.94
N TYR A 466 -10.76 6.62 -31.18
CA TYR A 466 -10.48 5.33 -31.84
C TYR A 466 -9.53 4.43 -31.03
N ASN A 467 -8.37 4.96 -30.64
CA ASN A 467 -7.34 4.17 -29.94
C ASN A 467 -7.80 3.77 -28.53
N GLU A 468 -8.42 4.70 -27.80
CA GLU A 468 -8.89 4.42 -26.44
C GLU A 468 -10.01 3.37 -26.43
N ALA A 469 -10.96 3.46 -27.37
CA ALA A 469 -12.04 2.47 -27.48
C ALA A 469 -11.48 1.06 -27.75
N ILE A 470 -10.50 0.92 -28.63
CA ILE A 470 -9.87 -0.38 -28.92
C ILE A 470 -9.09 -0.92 -27.72
N GLU A 471 -8.30 -0.09 -27.03
CA GLU A 471 -7.55 -0.52 -25.84
C GLU A 471 -8.50 -0.94 -24.71
N ARG A 472 -9.57 -0.17 -24.45
CA ARG A 472 -10.62 -0.52 -23.46
C ARG A 472 -11.35 -1.82 -23.78
N LEU A 473 -11.73 -2.02 -25.05
CA LEU A 473 -12.34 -3.28 -25.48
C LEU A 473 -11.37 -4.45 -25.28
N ASN A 474 -10.11 -4.31 -25.71
CA ASN A 474 -9.11 -5.36 -25.54
C ASN A 474 -8.86 -5.69 -24.06
N PHE A 475 -8.84 -4.68 -23.18
CA PHE A 475 -8.77 -4.88 -21.74
C PHE A 475 -9.96 -5.70 -21.23
N ASN A 476 -11.19 -5.27 -21.51
CA ASN A 476 -12.40 -5.95 -21.08
C ASN A 476 -12.47 -7.40 -21.58
N ILE A 477 -12.13 -7.64 -22.85
CA ILE A 477 -12.11 -8.98 -23.42
C ILE A 477 -11.10 -9.87 -22.70
N SER A 478 -9.88 -9.36 -22.49
CA SER A 478 -8.82 -10.09 -21.78
C SER A 478 -9.22 -10.39 -20.34
N TRP A 479 -9.87 -9.43 -19.67
CA TRP A 479 -10.41 -9.58 -18.34
C TRP A 479 -11.48 -10.68 -18.27
N GLN A 480 -12.48 -10.66 -19.17
CA GLN A 480 -13.53 -11.69 -19.23
C GLN A 480 -12.94 -13.08 -19.53
N LYS A 481 -12.01 -13.20 -20.48
CA LYS A 481 -11.30 -14.45 -20.76
C LYS A 481 -10.60 -15.01 -19.52
N ALA A 482 -9.90 -14.16 -18.77
CA ALA A 482 -9.24 -14.56 -17.53
C ALA A 482 -10.24 -15.08 -16.48
N ARG A 483 -11.47 -14.56 -16.42
CA ARG A 483 -12.52 -15.11 -15.55
C ARG A 483 -12.93 -16.53 -15.95
N PHE A 484 -13.08 -16.81 -17.25
CA PHE A 484 -13.31 -18.19 -17.71
C PHE A 484 -12.15 -19.11 -17.35
N VAL A 485 -10.91 -18.65 -17.47
CA VAL A 485 -9.72 -19.40 -17.04
C VAL A 485 -9.73 -19.62 -15.53
N SER A 486 -10.19 -18.66 -14.73
CA SER A 486 -10.30 -18.84 -13.28
C SER A 486 -11.30 -19.96 -12.91
N LEU A 487 -12.35 -20.19 -13.72
CA LEU A 487 -13.28 -21.31 -13.52
C LEU A 487 -12.61 -22.67 -13.76
N LYS A 488 -11.63 -22.76 -14.67
CA LYS A 488 -10.83 -23.99 -14.90
C LYS A 488 -10.06 -24.41 -13.66
N LYS A 489 -9.62 -23.49 -12.78
CA LYS A 489 -8.98 -23.84 -11.50
C LYS A 489 -9.90 -24.69 -10.62
N LEU A 490 -11.19 -24.34 -10.59
CA LEU A 490 -12.23 -25.07 -9.87
C LEU A 490 -12.88 -26.19 -10.70
N SER A 491 -12.48 -26.40 -11.96
CA SER A 491 -12.91 -27.56 -12.74
C SER A 491 -11.96 -27.86 -13.91
N PRO A 492 -10.81 -28.51 -13.65
CA PRO A 492 -9.77 -28.68 -14.68
C PRO A 492 -10.19 -29.55 -15.88
N LYS A 493 -11.19 -30.42 -15.71
CA LYS A 493 -11.68 -31.32 -16.77
C LYS A 493 -12.61 -30.64 -17.78
N GLU A 494 -13.05 -29.43 -17.50
CA GLU A 494 -14.03 -28.73 -18.33
C GLU A 494 -13.35 -27.87 -19.40
N LYS A 495 -13.80 -28.06 -20.65
CA LYS A 495 -13.35 -27.27 -21.79
C LYS A 495 -13.97 -25.87 -21.72
N THR A 496 -13.15 -24.82 -21.87
CA THR A 496 -13.61 -23.42 -22.00
C THR A 496 -13.23 -22.80 -23.33
N GLU A 497 -12.55 -23.55 -24.20
CA GLU A 497 -12.04 -23.08 -25.49
C GLU A 497 -13.19 -22.61 -26.40
N ASP A 498 -14.36 -23.25 -26.32
CA ASP A 498 -15.53 -22.87 -27.09
C ASP A 498 -16.12 -21.52 -26.63
N LEU A 499 -16.08 -21.23 -25.34
CA LEU A 499 -16.51 -19.93 -24.78
C LEU A 499 -15.52 -18.83 -25.16
N GLU A 500 -14.23 -19.12 -25.08
CA GLU A 500 -13.17 -18.19 -25.50
C GLU A 500 -13.31 -17.81 -26.98
N LYS A 501 -13.60 -18.78 -27.85
CA LYS A 501 -13.89 -18.54 -29.28
C LYS A 501 -15.17 -17.73 -29.49
N GLU A 502 -16.23 -18.02 -28.74
CA GLU A 502 -17.48 -17.26 -28.85
C GLU A 502 -17.27 -15.79 -28.45
N LEU A 503 -16.54 -15.53 -27.35
CA LEU A 503 -16.16 -14.18 -26.95
C LEU A 503 -15.35 -13.48 -28.03
N GLU A 504 -14.35 -14.14 -28.61
CA GLU A 504 -13.55 -13.57 -29.70
C GLU A 504 -14.42 -13.15 -30.87
N LYS A 505 -15.36 -14.02 -31.29
CA LYS A 505 -16.28 -13.72 -32.38
C LYS A 505 -17.11 -12.46 -32.09
N ILE A 506 -17.76 -12.40 -30.92
CA ILE A 506 -18.60 -11.25 -30.52
C ILE A 506 -17.75 -9.99 -30.43
N SER A 507 -16.56 -10.11 -29.87
CA SER A 507 -15.61 -9.01 -29.74
C SER A 507 -15.23 -8.42 -31.09
N GLU A 508 -14.89 -9.26 -32.06
CA GLU A 508 -14.54 -8.80 -33.40
C GLU A 508 -15.73 -8.19 -34.14
N GLU A 509 -16.94 -8.70 -33.92
CA GLU A 509 -18.17 -8.09 -34.44
C GLU A 509 -18.43 -6.70 -33.84
N GLU A 510 -18.35 -6.54 -32.52
CA GLU A 510 -18.56 -5.25 -31.85
C GLU A 510 -17.43 -4.25 -32.13
N LYS A 511 -16.17 -4.70 -32.16
CA LYS A 511 -15.05 -3.87 -32.62
C LYS A 511 -15.36 -3.30 -34.00
N ARG A 512 -15.76 -4.14 -34.97
CA ARG A 512 -16.10 -3.65 -36.33
C ARG A 512 -17.21 -2.60 -36.32
N LYS A 513 -18.23 -2.76 -35.48
CA LYS A 513 -19.33 -1.79 -35.34
C LYS A 513 -18.82 -0.47 -34.76
N VAL A 514 -18.11 -0.50 -33.62
CA VAL A 514 -17.51 0.69 -33.01
C VAL A 514 -16.60 1.42 -33.98
N LEU A 515 -15.75 0.68 -34.70
CA LEU A 515 -14.83 1.23 -35.70
C LEU A 515 -15.55 1.86 -36.90
N SER A 516 -16.78 1.44 -37.21
CA SER A 516 -17.58 2.05 -38.29
C SER A 516 -18.23 3.37 -37.90
N LEU A 517 -18.41 3.62 -36.59
CA LEU A 517 -19.11 4.79 -36.05
C LEU A 517 -18.16 5.95 -35.70
N LEU A 518 -16.88 5.67 -35.47
CA LEU A 518 -15.88 6.68 -35.13
C LEU A 518 -15.26 7.29 -36.40
N PRO A 519 -15.07 8.62 -36.46
CA PRO A 519 -14.32 9.23 -37.55
C PRO A 519 -12.91 8.62 -37.59
N LYS A 520 -12.47 8.20 -38.78
CA LYS A 520 -11.09 7.78 -39.04
C LYS A 520 -10.17 9.00 -38.99
N GLU A 521 -10.05 9.65 -37.84
CA GLU A 521 -8.93 10.55 -37.65
C GLU A 521 -7.65 9.73 -37.75
N ARG A 522 -6.73 10.14 -38.62
CA ARG A 522 -5.33 9.73 -38.52
C ARG A 522 -4.78 10.39 -37.26
N VAL A 523 -5.10 9.83 -36.10
CA VAL A 523 -4.41 10.16 -34.87
C VAL A 523 -3.00 9.59 -35.08
N GLY A 524 -2.06 10.46 -35.47
CA GLY A 524 -0.65 10.10 -35.45
C GLY A 524 -0.32 9.56 -34.06
N GLU A 525 0.56 8.56 -33.97
CA GLU A 525 1.03 8.06 -32.69
C GLU A 525 1.43 9.26 -31.83
N LYS A 526 0.69 9.48 -30.74
CA LYS A 526 1.02 10.55 -29.81
C LYS A 526 2.44 10.27 -29.34
N GLU A 527 3.35 11.20 -29.59
CA GLU A 527 4.73 11.01 -29.20
C GLU A 527 4.80 10.78 -27.69
N LEU A 528 5.43 9.68 -27.29
CA LEU A 528 5.58 9.35 -25.88
C LEU A 528 6.36 10.46 -25.18
N THR A 529 5.86 10.87 -24.02
CA THR A 529 6.58 11.76 -23.11
C THR A 529 7.90 11.12 -22.68
N LYS A 530 8.84 11.93 -22.17
CA LYS A 530 10.13 11.44 -21.64
C LYS A 530 9.93 10.32 -20.59
N LYS A 531 8.90 10.44 -19.74
CA LYS A 531 8.61 9.44 -18.70
C LYS A 531 7.97 8.18 -19.26
N GLU A 532 7.09 8.29 -20.25
CA GLU A 532 6.52 7.12 -20.93
C GLU A 532 7.61 6.32 -21.65
N LYS A 533 8.58 6.99 -22.29
CA LYS A 533 9.77 6.34 -22.88
C LYS A 533 10.61 5.60 -21.82
N ILE A 534 10.76 6.17 -20.61
CA ILE A 534 11.43 5.49 -19.49
C ILE A 534 10.64 4.25 -19.05
N ALA A 535 9.32 4.37 -18.89
CA ALA A 535 8.47 3.26 -18.46
C ALA A 535 8.40 2.13 -19.49
N GLU A 536 8.34 2.45 -20.79
CA GLU A 536 8.38 1.48 -21.89
C GLU A 536 9.67 0.65 -21.88
N ASN A 537 10.76 1.22 -21.35
CA ASN A 537 12.05 0.56 -21.23
C ASN A 537 12.19 -0.34 -19.98
N ILE A 538 11.26 -0.29 -19.03
CA ILE A 538 11.34 -1.00 -17.74
C ILE A 538 10.40 -2.20 -17.77
N VAL A 539 10.92 -3.39 -17.50
CA VAL A 539 10.14 -4.60 -17.21
C VAL A 539 10.40 -4.99 -15.76
N ILE A 540 9.35 -5.26 -15.00
CA ILE A 540 9.45 -5.63 -13.58
C ILE A 540 9.21 -7.12 -13.42
N GLU A 541 10.18 -7.80 -12.81
CA GLU A 541 10.05 -9.16 -12.31
C GLU A 541 9.86 -9.12 -10.79
N ARG A 542 8.85 -9.81 -10.27
CA ARG A 542 8.58 -9.83 -8.83
C ARG A 542 9.39 -10.93 -8.16
N ILE A 543 10.09 -10.57 -7.08
CA ILE A 543 10.94 -11.48 -6.31
C ILE A 543 10.29 -11.84 -4.98
N THR A 544 9.84 -10.83 -4.22
CA THR A 544 9.19 -11.05 -2.92
C THR A 544 7.68 -11.28 -3.09
N PRO A 545 7.13 -12.37 -2.51
CA PRO A 545 5.71 -12.65 -2.61
C PRO A 545 4.89 -11.83 -1.63
N GLY A 546 3.65 -11.54 -2.00
CA GLY A 546 2.70 -10.75 -1.23
C GLY A 546 3.05 -9.25 -1.22
N PHE A 547 2.11 -8.48 -0.70
CA PHE A 547 2.25 -7.08 -0.25
C PHE A 547 1.04 -6.81 0.68
N PRO A 548 1.00 -5.70 1.45
CA PRO A 548 1.99 -4.62 1.54
C PRO A 548 3.32 -5.08 2.14
N PHE A 549 4.41 -4.40 1.78
CA PHE A 549 5.73 -4.65 2.39
C PHE A 549 5.93 -3.80 3.65
N SER A 550 6.44 -4.41 4.74
CA SER A 550 6.94 -3.64 5.89
C SER A 550 8.35 -3.09 5.64
N LEU A 551 8.96 -3.45 4.51
CA LEU A 551 10.31 -3.05 4.10
C LEU A 551 11.38 -3.55 5.09
N ALA A 552 11.24 -4.78 5.57
CA ALA A 552 12.13 -5.37 6.58
C ALA A 552 13.60 -5.38 6.17
N ARG A 553 13.91 -5.60 4.89
CA ARG A 553 15.29 -5.56 4.34
C ARG A 553 15.88 -4.16 4.21
N VAL A 554 15.05 -3.11 4.34
CA VAL A 554 15.48 -1.72 4.24
C VAL A 554 15.89 -1.23 5.63
N PRO A 555 17.05 -0.55 5.78
CA PRO A 555 17.41 0.13 7.02
C PRO A 555 16.29 1.05 7.50
N PHE A 556 15.97 1.01 8.80
CA PHE A 556 14.81 1.71 9.40
C PHE A 556 14.69 3.18 8.95
N GLU A 557 15.78 3.95 9.01
CA GLU A 557 15.81 5.37 8.61
C GLU A 557 15.46 5.63 7.14
N GLN A 558 15.62 4.62 6.26
CA GLN A 558 15.35 4.70 4.83
C GLN A 558 14.01 4.11 4.43
N ARG A 559 13.29 3.45 5.36
CA ARG A 559 11.93 2.95 5.14
C ARG A 559 11.00 4.13 4.84
N ARG A 560 10.08 3.92 3.90
CA ARG A 560 9.16 4.95 3.41
C ARG A 560 7.81 4.33 3.11
N ASN A 561 6.75 5.14 3.16
CA ASN A 561 5.43 4.71 2.73
C ASN A 561 5.39 4.48 1.22
N LYS A 562 4.57 3.51 0.79
CA LYS A 562 4.29 3.30 -0.63
C LYS A 562 3.50 4.48 -1.20
N PRO A 563 3.73 4.87 -2.47
CA PRO A 563 2.83 5.79 -3.17
C PRO A 563 1.49 5.10 -3.47
N ALA A 564 0.47 5.90 -3.80
CA ALA A 564 -0.82 5.38 -4.23
C ALA A 564 -0.67 4.44 -5.45
N PHE A 565 -1.50 3.39 -5.48
CA PHE A 565 -1.58 2.42 -6.56
C PHE A 565 -0.34 1.53 -6.80
N ALA A 566 0.61 1.53 -5.85
CA ALA A 566 1.85 0.73 -5.99
C ALA A 566 1.57 -0.77 -6.04
N ASP A 567 0.65 -1.27 -5.23
CA ASP A 567 0.34 -2.70 -5.13
C ASP A 567 -0.44 -3.17 -6.36
N GLU A 568 -1.38 -2.35 -6.83
CA GLU A 568 -2.14 -2.56 -8.07
C GLU A 568 -1.20 -2.62 -9.29
N ALA A 569 -0.28 -1.66 -9.42
CA ALA A 569 0.73 -1.67 -10.48
C ALA A 569 1.65 -2.90 -10.38
N LEU A 570 2.13 -3.26 -9.19
CA LEU A 570 2.94 -4.47 -8.99
C LEU A 570 2.16 -5.73 -9.34
N ASN A 571 0.86 -5.79 -9.09
CA ASN A 571 0.07 -6.97 -9.43
C ASN A 571 -0.13 -7.18 -10.94
N TRP A 572 0.09 -6.14 -11.75
CA TRP A 572 0.18 -6.26 -13.21
C TRP A 572 1.56 -6.68 -13.72
N ALA A 573 2.61 -6.59 -12.89
CA ALA A 573 3.97 -6.96 -13.24
C ALA A 573 4.15 -8.49 -13.29
N ASP A 574 4.27 -9.02 -14.50
CA ASP A 574 4.40 -10.46 -14.79
C ASP A 574 5.77 -10.86 -15.35
N GLY A 575 6.76 -9.96 -15.27
CA GLY A 575 8.09 -10.15 -15.87
C GLY A 575 8.11 -10.04 -17.40
N LYS A 576 6.99 -9.71 -18.04
CA LYS A 576 6.88 -9.61 -19.52
C LYS A 576 6.42 -8.24 -19.98
N LYS A 577 5.39 -7.69 -19.32
CA LYS A 577 4.88 -6.35 -19.64
C LYS A 577 5.89 -5.29 -19.20
N ASP A 578 6.04 -4.29 -20.04
CA ASP A 578 6.73 -3.08 -19.60
C ASP A 578 5.85 -2.22 -18.71
N LEU A 579 6.49 -1.28 -18.02
CA LEU A 579 5.83 -0.44 -17.05
C LEU A 579 4.83 0.53 -17.69
N LEU A 580 5.02 0.91 -18.95
CA LEU A 580 4.05 1.73 -19.67
C LEU A 580 2.76 0.94 -19.93
N GLN A 581 2.87 -0.31 -20.37
CA GLN A 581 1.73 -1.22 -20.52
C GLN A 581 1.01 -1.44 -19.18
N ILE A 582 1.76 -1.65 -18.09
CA ILE A 582 1.21 -1.78 -16.74
C ILE A 582 0.39 -0.55 -16.36
N PHE A 583 0.93 0.66 -16.58
CA PHE A 583 0.22 1.89 -16.24
C PHE A 583 -1.03 2.12 -17.09
N ARG A 584 -1.04 1.69 -18.36
CA ARG A 584 -2.27 1.71 -19.17
C ARG A 584 -3.33 0.77 -18.60
N LEU A 585 -2.96 -0.45 -18.21
CA LEU A 585 -3.87 -1.40 -17.56
C LEU A 585 -4.41 -0.86 -16.23
N LEU A 586 -3.55 -0.23 -15.44
CA LEU A 586 -3.94 0.40 -14.19
C LEU A 586 -4.94 1.55 -14.41
N ASN A 587 -4.76 2.37 -15.46
CA ASN A 587 -5.74 3.42 -15.78
C ASN A 587 -7.13 2.85 -16.09
N TYR A 588 -7.21 1.68 -16.73
CA TYR A 588 -8.49 1.01 -16.97
C TYR A 588 -9.09 0.40 -15.70
N GLU A 589 -8.26 -0.23 -14.87
CA GLU A 589 -8.67 -0.77 -13.56
C GLU A 589 -9.20 0.33 -12.63
N LEU A 590 -8.60 1.54 -12.66
CA LEU A 590 -9.02 2.67 -11.85
C LEU A 590 -10.13 3.52 -12.49
N GLU A 591 -10.39 3.35 -13.79
CA GLU A 591 -11.21 4.28 -14.59
C GLU A 591 -10.72 5.74 -14.54
N GLU A 592 -9.46 5.95 -14.17
CA GLU A 592 -8.84 7.25 -14.00
C GLU A 592 -7.43 7.23 -14.61
N ARG A 593 -7.01 8.33 -15.24
CA ARG A 593 -5.64 8.48 -15.72
C ARG A 593 -4.73 8.93 -14.58
N LEU A 594 -3.66 8.16 -14.33
CA LEU A 594 -2.60 8.57 -13.42
C LEU A 594 -2.03 9.95 -13.80
N SER A 595 -1.89 10.81 -12.79
CA SER A 595 -1.17 12.07 -12.92
C SER A 595 0.33 11.84 -13.17
N GLU A 596 0.98 12.84 -13.78
CA GLU A 596 2.43 12.87 -13.99
C GLU A 596 3.26 12.69 -12.69
N LYS A 597 2.68 13.10 -11.55
CA LYS A 597 3.29 12.93 -10.23
C LYS A 597 3.20 11.48 -9.77
N GLN A 598 2.00 10.88 -9.79
CA GLN A 598 1.79 9.47 -9.44
C GLN A 598 2.68 8.55 -10.27
N PHE A 599 2.76 8.80 -11.59
CA PHE A 599 3.64 8.08 -12.49
C PHE A 599 5.12 8.14 -12.05
N SER A 600 5.60 9.34 -11.70
CA SER A 600 6.97 9.51 -11.23
C SER A 600 7.23 8.87 -9.88
N ASP A 601 6.27 8.92 -8.95
CA ASP A 601 6.42 8.38 -7.61
C ASP A 601 6.46 6.85 -7.63
N LEU A 602 5.65 6.22 -8.50
CA LEU A 602 5.67 4.77 -8.75
C LEU A 602 7.03 4.30 -9.29
N ILE A 603 7.58 4.96 -10.32
CA ILE A 603 8.90 4.61 -10.87
C ILE A 603 9.99 4.69 -9.79
N LYS A 604 10.02 5.80 -9.02
CA LYS A 604 11.00 5.98 -7.94
C LYS A 604 10.85 4.90 -6.87
N TYR A 605 9.62 4.52 -6.54
CA TYR A 605 9.35 3.47 -5.57
C TYR A 605 9.81 2.10 -6.07
N PHE A 606 9.57 1.75 -7.33
CA PHE A 606 10.02 0.47 -7.90
C PHE A 606 11.55 0.39 -8.02
N VAL A 607 12.22 1.47 -8.39
CA VAL A 607 13.70 1.53 -8.34
C VAL A 607 14.21 1.38 -6.90
N PHE A 608 13.50 1.95 -5.93
CA PHE A 608 13.84 1.75 -4.51
C PHE A 608 13.63 0.30 -4.06
N LEU A 609 12.56 -0.37 -4.50
CA LEU A 609 12.33 -1.79 -4.22
C LEU A 609 13.37 -2.71 -4.89
N ASP A 610 13.79 -2.40 -6.13
CA ASP A 610 14.87 -3.10 -6.84
C ASP A 610 16.20 -3.05 -6.07
N LYS A 611 16.52 -1.89 -5.48
CA LYS A 611 17.73 -1.69 -4.67
C LYS A 611 17.81 -2.64 -3.47
N TYR A 612 16.68 -3.10 -2.94
CA TYR A 612 16.59 -3.93 -1.73
C TYR A 612 16.01 -5.33 -2.02
N ASP A 613 16.13 -5.78 -3.28
CA ASP A 613 15.77 -7.14 -3.74
C ASP A 613 14.29 -7.52 -3.48
N TYR A 614 13.38 -6.55 -3.46
CA TYR A 614 11.93 -6.81 -3.42
C TYR A 614 11.38 -7.21 -4.79
N LEU A 615 11.94 -6.63 -5.83
CA LEU A 615 11.65 -6.90 -7.24
C LEU A 615 12.96 -6.80 -8.03
N LYS A 616 12.92 -7.16 -9.31
CA LYS A 616 14.01 -6.93 -10.24
C LYS A 616 13.55 -6.07 -11.42
N ILE A 617 14.28 -5.00 -11.70
CA ILE A 617 14.09 -4.20 -12.91
C ILE A 617 14.99 -4.70 -14.03
N HIS A 618 14.37 -5.02 -15.16
CA HIS A 618 15.04 -5.33 -16.42
C HIS A 618 14.83 -4.19 -17.41
N TYR A 619 15.92 -3.66 -17.94
CA TYR A 619 15.87 -2.63 -18.97
C TYR A 619 15.96 -3.26 -20.37
N LYS A 620 15.00 -2.97 -21.25
CA LYS A 620 14.98 -3.48 -22.64
C LYS A 620 16.17 -2.95 -23.45
N VAL A 621 16.48 -1.67 -23.25
CA VAL A 621 17.57 -0.92 -23.84
C VAL A 621 18.46 -0.41 -22.72
N LYS A 622 19.74 -0.79 -22.77
CA LYS A 622 20.78 -0.37 -21.81
C LYS A 622 21.85 0.37 -22.58
N LEU A 623 22.21 1.57 -22.13
CA LEU A 623 23.37 2.28 -22.65
C LEU A 623 24.61 1.84 -21.86
N ASN A 624 25.59 1.29 -22.55
CA ASN A 624 26.90 1.00 -21.99
C ASN A 624 27.97 1.92 -22.58
N LYS A 625 29.19 1.84 -22.06
CA LYS A 625 30.31 2.70 -22.46
C LYS A 625 30.57 2.67 -23.98
N GLU A 626 30.53 1.48 -24.60
CA GLU A 626 30.84 1.32 -26.02
C GLU A 626 29.74 1.90 -26.94
N ILE A 627 28.47 1.76 -26.54
CA ILE A 627 27.35 2.40 -27.25
C ILE A 627 27.50 3.92 -27.19
N LEU A 628 27.75 4.48 -26.00
CA LEU A 628 27.97 5.91 -25.82
C LEU A 628 29.13 6.42 -26.68
N LYS A 629 30.29 5.74 -26.65
CA LYS A 629 31.45 6.08 -27.50
C LYS A 629 31.11 6.04 -28.99
N LYS A 630 30.36 5.04 -29.43
CA LYS A 630 29.92 4.91 -30.83
C LYS A 630 29.03 6.08 -31.23
N ASP A 631 28.06 6.44 -30.39
CA ASP A 631 27.12 7.51 -30.70
C ASP A 631 27.75 8.91 -30.61
N LEU A 632 28.66 9.13 -29.66
CA LEU A 632 29.49 10.34 -29.62
C LEU A 632 30.31 10.52 -30.90
N LYS A 633 30.92 9.45 -31.41
CA LYS A 633 31.65 9.48 -32.69
C LYS A 633 30.73 9.79 -33.88
N LYS A 634 29.52 9.22 -33.91
CA LYS A 634 28.51 9.55 -34.95
C LYS A 634 28.07 11.02 -34.89
N LEU A 635 27.99 11.60 -33.70
CA LEU A 635 27.72 13.04 -33.51
C LEU A 635 28.89 13.93 -33.95
N GLY A 636 30.01 13.34 -34.41
CA GLY A 636 31.17 14.07 -34.92
C GLY A 636 32.20 14.42 -33.84
N ILE A 637 32.09 13.84 -32.63
CA ILE A 637 33.10 13.98 -31.59
C ILE A 637 34.30 13.09 -31.91
N LYS A 638 35.48 13.69 -31.93
CA LYS A 638 36.74 13.07 -32.36
C LYS A 638 37.80 13.16 -31.26
N LYS A 639 38.82 12.32 -31.39
CA LYS A 639 40.03 12.38 -30.57
C LYS A 639 40.68 13.76 -30.70
N GLY A 640 40.99 14.40 -29.59
CA GLY A 640 41.59 15.74 -29.53
C GLY A 640 40.57 16.89 -29.45
N ASP A 641 39.26 16.60 -29.50
CA ASP A 641 38.25 17.64 -29.35
C ASP A 641 38.28 18.30 -27.96
N LYS A 642 37.91 19.58 -27.92
CA LYS A 642 37.71 20.37 -26.71
C LYS A 642 36.21 20.56 -26.53
N LEU A 643 35.65 20.07 -25.43
CA LEU A 643 34.21 19.83 -25.29
C LEU A 643 33.70 20.40 -23.98
N MET A 644 32.77 21.34 -24.06
CA MET A 644 31.89 21.72 -22.95
C MET A 644 30.68 20.79 -22.94
N VAL A 645 30.42 20.11 -21.82
CA VAL A 645 29.29 19.18 -21.72
C VAL A 645 28.26 19.68 -20.72
N HIS A 646 27.03 19.88 -21.21
CA HIS A 646 25.83 19.98 -20.38
C HIS A 646 25.09 18.65 -20.48
N SER A 647 24.64 18.10 -19.35
CA SER A 647 24.06 16.75 -19.37
C SER A 647 22.92 16.52 -18.40
N SER A 648 22.05 15.58 -18.75
CA SER A 648 20.99 15.03 -17.90
C SER A 648 21.03 13.51 -17.98
N LEU A 649 21.59 12.86 -16.95
CA LEU A 649 21.67 11.39 -16.91
C LEU A 649 20.30 10.74 -17.06
N SER A 650 19.27 11.29 -16.39
CA SER A 650 17.91 10.79 -16.46
C SER A 650 17.29 10.86 -17.85
N SER A 651 17.74 11.79 -18.71
CA SER A 651 17.25 11.90 -20.09
C SER A 651 17.87 10.85 -21.02
N LEU A 652 18.97 10.20 -20.63
CA LEU A 652 19.64 9.16 -21.43
C LEU A 652 18.97 7.78 -21.26
N GLY A 653 18.00 7.64 -20.37
CA GLY A 653 17.48 6.33 -19.98
C GLY A 653 18.42 5.61 -19.01
N TYR A 654 18.49 4.28 -19.09
CA TYR A 654 19.36 3.51 -18.20
C TYR A 654 20.78 3.41 -18.75
N VAL A 655 21.73 4.00 -18.02
CA VAL A 655 23.17 3.88 -18.30
C VAL A 655 23.80 2.90 -17.31
N GLU A 656 24.36 1.82 -17.83
CA GLU A 656 25.10 0.83 -17.04
C GLU A 656 26.35 1.48 -16.42
N GLY A 657 26.49 1.41 -15.10
CA GLY A 657 27.55 2.13 -14.36
C GLY A 657 27.27 3.64 -14.14
N GLY A 658 26.11 4.13 -14.58
CA GLY A 658 25.61 5.48 -14.27
C GLY A 658 26.49 6.60 -14.80
N ALA A 659 26.57 7.69 -14.03
CA ALA A 659 27.31 8.91 -14.38
C ALA A 659 28.79 8.66 -14.70
N LYS A 660 29.43 7.73 -13.98
CA LYS A 660 30.84 7.37 -14.20
C LYS A 660 31.07 6.85 -15.63
N THR A 661 30.20 5.96 -16.10
CA THR A 661 30.28 5.42 -17.47
C THR A 661 30.11 6.51 -18.54
N VAL A 662 29.26 7.52 -18.30
CA VAL A 662 29.15 8.69 -19.20
C VAL A 662 30.45 9.48 -19.25
N CYS A 663 31.05 9.77 -18.09
CA CYS A 663 32.31 10.49 -18.00
C CYS A 663 33.45 9.72 -18.69
N GLU A 664 33.59 8.42 -18.41
CA GLU A 664 34.59 7.57 -19.06
C GLU A 664 34.38 7.47 -20.57
N ALA A 665 33.14 7.36 -21.05
CA ALA A 665 32.84 7.35 -22.48
C ALA A 665 33.29 8.64 -23.17
N LEU A 666 33.03 9.80 -22.55
CA LEU A 666 33.48 11.10 -23.04
C LEU A 666 35.02 11.20 -23.05
N MET A 667 35.67 10.90 -21.93
CA MET A 667 37.13 10.91 -21.77
C MET A 667 37.82 9.99 -22.78
N GLU A 668 37.35 8.76 -22.96
CA GLU A 668 37.93 7.81 -23.92
C GLU A 668 37.68 8.22 -25.38
N THR A 669 36.56 8.89 -25.67
CA THR A 669 36.25 9.33 -27.04
C THR A 669 37.17 10.47 -27.48
N ILE A 670 37.42 11.45 -26.62
CA ILE A 670 38.29 12.59 -26.94
C ILE A 670 39.77 12.30 -26.65
N SER A 671 40.07 11.35 -25.76
CA SER A 671 41.40 11.05 -25.18
C SER A 671 42.04 12.22 -24.42
N GLU A 672 43.15 11.95 -23.72
CA GLU A 672 43.94 12.98 -23.00
C GLU A 672 44.47 14.11 -23.90
N LYS A 673 44.47 13.94 -25.23
CA LYS A 673 44.83 15.00 -26.18
C LYS A 673 43.74 16.07 -26.33
N GLY A 674 42.51 15.76 -25.94
CA GLY A 674 41.40 16.70 -25.93
C GLY A 674 41.23 17.38 -24.58
N ILE A 675 40.18 18.21 -24.47
CA ILE A 675 39.76 18.84 -23.21
C ILE A 675 38.30 18.51 -22.98
N LEU A 676 37.97 17.91 -21.85
CA LEU A 676 36.59 17.73 -21.40
C LEU A 676 36.32 18.73 -20.29
N MET A 677 35.32 19.58 -20.45
CA MET A 677 34.94 20.61 -19.49
C MET A 677 33.46 20.48 -19.12
N MET A 678 33.12 20.64 -17.84
CA MET A 678 31.74 20.66 -17.36
C MET A 678 31.53 21.79 -16.34
N PRO A 679 30.35 22.44 -16.34
CA PRO A 679 29.98 23.35 -15.27
C PRO A 679 29.77 22.56 -13.97
N THR A 680 30.30 23.09 -12.87
CA THR A 680 30.19 22.52 -11.52
C THR A 680 29.72 23.57 -10.52
N PHE A 681 28.82 24.43 -10.96
CA PHE A 681 28.32 25.60 -10.25
C PHE A 681 27.62 25.19 -8.95
N ASN A 682 27.85 25.97 -7.91
CA ASN A 682 27.17 25.81 -6.63
C ASN A 682 26.13 26.92 -6.41
N HIS A 683 26.13 27.96 -7.26
CA HIS A 683 25.22 29.11 -7.21
C HIS A 683 25.10 29.67 -5.79
N ASP A 684 26.24 30.02 -5.20
CA ASP A 684 26.35 30.63 -3.88
C ASP A 684 25.90 29.77 -2.69
N ALA A 685 25.53 28.49 -2.90
CA ALA A 685 25.11 27.59 -1.81
C ALA A 685 26.03 27.56 -0.59
N PRO A 686 27.37 27.60 -0.73
CA PRO A 686 28.26 27.62 0.43
C PRO A 686 28.12 28.88 1.29
N PHE A 687 27.68 29.98 0.69
CA PHE A 687 27.54 31.30 1.33
C PHE A 687 26.10 31.62 1.74
N GLU A 688 25.14 30.76 1.38
CA GLU A 688 23.77 30.83 1.90
C GLU A 688 23.74 30.60 3.42
N LYS A 689 22.68 31.07 4.10
CA LYS A 689 22.53 30.96 5.56
C LYS A 689 22.57 29.49 6.02
N GLY A 690 23.56 29.14 6.83
CA GLY A 690 23.80 27.76 7.32
C GLY A 690 24.78 26.96 6.44
N GLY A 691 25.29 27.54 5.36
CA GLY A 691 26.40 27.00 4.58
C GLY A 691 27.76 27.17 5.29
N PRO A 692 28.80 26.48 4.82
CA PRO A 692 30.14 26.51 5.41
C PRO A 692 30.85 27.88 5.35
N GLY A 693 30.37 28.83 4.54
CA GLY A 693 30.96 30.16 4.38
C GLY A 693 32.22 30.20 3.50
N TYR A 694 32.65 29.06 2.94
CA TYR A 694 33.81 28.96 2.05
C TYR A 694 33.53 28.04 0.86
N TYR A 695 34.18 28.31 -0.26
CA TYR A 695 34.24 27.42 -1.41
C TYR A 695 35.55 26.63 -1.39
N SER A 696 35.46 25.31 -1.58
CA SER A 696 36.59 24.41 -1.76
C SER A 696 36.41 23.63 -3.06
N PRO A 697 37.36 23.69 -4.02
CA PRO A 697 37.27 22.93 -5.27
C PRO A 697 37.30 21.41 -5.03
N LYS A 698 37.72 20.95 -3.84
CA LYS A 698 37.82 19.53 -3.47
C LYS A 698 36.60 19.01 -2.71
N GLU A 699 35.79 19.88 -2.12
CA GLU A 699 34.75 19.49 -1.17
C GLU A 699 33.36 20.00 -1.56
N THR A 700 33.27 21.24 -2.07
CA THR A 700 32.00 21.91 -2.31
C THR A 700 31.19 21.19 -3.39
N PRO A 701 29.99 20.65 -3.07
CA PRO A 701 29.14 19.99 -4.05
C PRO A 701 28.69 20.93 -5.19
N THR A 702 28.37 20.36 -6.35
CA THR A 702 27.75 21.09 -7.47
C THR A 702 26.22 20.94 -7.47
N LYS A 703 25.51 21.91 -8.04
CA LYS A 703 24.08 21.88 -8.35
C LYS A 703 23.77 21.46 -9.81
N ASN A 704 24.77 21.29 -10.68
CA ASN A 704 24.59 20.97 -12.11
C ASN A 704 24.35 19.48 -12.45
N GLY A 705 23.98 18.66 -11.46
CA GLY A 705 23.59 17.27 -11.69
C GLY A 705 24.72 16.24 -11.50
N ILE A 706 24.32 14.96 -11.49
CA ILE A 706 25.17 13.85 -11.02
C ILE A 706 26.34 13.53 -11.96
N VAL A 707 26.23 13.82 -13.26
CA VAL A 707 27.34 13.63 -14.22
C VAL A 707 28.46 14.63 -13.91
N SER A 708 28.13 15.92 -13.78
CA SER A 708 29.08 16.94 -13.35
C SER A 708 29.65 16.63 -11.96
N ASP A 709 28.81 16.23 -10.99
CA ASP A 709 29.28 15.90 -9.63
C ASP A 709 30.24 14.70 -9.59
N THR A 710 30.00 13.71 -10.45
CA THR A 710 30.90 12.56 -10.60
C THR A 710 32.20 13.00 -11.27
N PHE A 711 32.09 13.77 -12.37
CA PHE A 711 33.22 14.17 -13.21
C PHE A 711 34.30 14.91 -12.42
N TRP A 712 33.95 15.94 -11.64
CA TRP A 712 34.96 16.73 -10.92
C TRP A 712 35.69 15.96 -9.83
N ARG A 713 35.13 14.84 -9.36
CA ARG A 713 35.72 13.94 -8.37
C ARG A 713 36.60 12.85 -8.99
N MET A 714 36.66 12.76 -10.33
CA MET A 714 37.51 11.78 -11.00
C MET A 714 38.99 12.16 -10.93
N LYS A 715 39.85 11.15 -11.06
CA LYS A 715 41.30 11.34 -11.08
C LYS A 715 41.72 12.26 -12.24
N GLU A 716 42.70 13.14 -12.00
CA GLU A 716 43.27 14.05 -13.00
C GLU A 716 42.27 15.08 -13.57
N VAL A 717 41.15 15.31 -12.88
CA VAL A 717 40.23 16.40 -13.18
C VAL A 717 40.57 17.60 -12.31
N TYR A 718 40.76 18.77 -12.93
CA TYR A 718 41.05 20.03 -12.26
C TYR A 718 39.77 20.86 -12.15
N ARG A 719 39.56 21.53 -11.02
CA ARG A 719 38.38 22.38 -10.80
C ARG A 719 38.79 23.80 -10.44
N SER A 720 38.19 24.76 -11.12
CA SER A 720 38.56 26.17 -11.03
C SER A 720 38.23 26.81 -9.67
N LEU A 721 38.92 27.90 -9.35
CA LEU A 721 38.78 28.62 -8.08
C LEU A 721 37.70 29.72 -8.07
N ASN A 722 36.73 29.69 -9.00
CA ASN A 722 35.59 30.59 -8.91
C ASN A 722 34.64 30.13 -7.79
N PRO A 723 34.30 31.00 -6.82
CA PRO A 723 33.55 30.59 -5.63
C PRO A 723 32.10 30.16 -5.92
N THR A 724 31.51 30.58 -7.04
CA THR A 724 30.06 30.43 -7.29
C THR A 724 29.76 29.61 -8.54
N HIS A 725 30.55 29.81 -9.60
CA HIS A 725 30.41 29.16 -10.90
C HIS A 725 31.69 28.45 -11.36
N PRO A 726 32.25 27.50 -10.59
CA PRO A 726 33.45 26.79 -11.02
C PRO A 726 33.20 25.83 -12.20
N PHE A 727 34.21 25.68 -13.05
CA PHE A 727 34.29 24.64 -14.07
C PHE A 727 35.25 23.54 -13.64
N ALA A 728 34.93 22.30 -14.02
CA ALA A 728 35.86 21.18 -13.97
C ALA A 728 36.38 20.88 -15.38
N ALA A 729 37.66 20.53 -15.50
CA ALA A 729 38.34 20.25 -16.76
C ALA A 729 39.25 19.01 -16.65
N TRP A 730 39.28 18.20 -17.70
CA TRP A 730 40.13 17.01 -17.83
C TRP A 730 40.82 16.98 -19.19
N GLY A 731 42.04 16.47 -19.22
CA GLY A 731 42.91 16.42 -20.40
C GLY A 731 44.32 16.90 -20.05
N ARG A 732 45.29 16.67 -20.94
CA ARG A 732 46.70 16.98 -20.69
C ARG A 732 46.95 18.46 -20.35
N GLU A 733 46.17 19.37 -20.92
CA GLU A 733 46.31 20.82 -20.75
C GLU A 733 45.23 21.42 -19.83
N ALA A 734 44.44 20.58 -19.13
CA ALA A 734 43.24 21.01 -18.42
C ALA A 734 43.49 21.99 -17.25
N GLU A 735 44.63 21.90 -16.57
CA GLU A 735 44.98 22.80 -15.46
C GLU A 735 45.02 24.27 -15.94
N GLY A 736 45.61 24.52 -17.11
CA GLY A 736 45.71 25.86 -17.71
C GLY A 736 44.35 26.50 -18.01
N TYR A 737 43.30 25.71 -18.20
CA TYR A 737 41.94 26.24 -18.41
C TYR A 737 41.30 26.77 -17.12
N VAL A 738 41.73 26.30 -15.94
CA VAL A 738 41.01 26.55 -14.69
C VAL A 738 41.81 27.32 -13.64
N GLU A 739 43.14 27.40 -13.76
CA GLU A 739 44.05 27.96 -12.75
C GLU A 739 43.76 29.43 -12.40
N ASN A 740 43.45 30.28 -13.39
CA ASN A 740 43.32 31.73 -13.20
C ASN A 740 41.86 32.21 -13.12
N HIS A 741 40.88 31.31 -13.04
CA HIS A 741 39.47 31.68 -13.07
C HIS A 741 39.05 32.63 -11.93
N HIS A 742 39.73 32.60 -10.78
CA HIS A 742 39.49 33.51 -9.66
C HIS A 742 40.01 34.94 -9.88
N LYS A 743 40.82 35.18 -10.92
CA LYS A 743 41.43 36.48 -11.24
C LYS A 743 40.66 37.24 -12.33
N VAL A 744 39.62 36.64 -12.89
CA VAL A 744 38.87 37.17 -14.03
C VAL A 744 37.37 37.17 -13.71
N THR A 745 36.59 37.87 -14.52
CA THR A 745 35.12 37.82 -14.43
C THR A 745 34.63 36.41 -14.75
N THR A 746 33.58 35.96 -14.04
CA THR A 746 33.04 34.59 -14.08
C THR A 746 32.91 33.96 -15.47
N MET A 747 32.43 34.71 -16.46
CA MET A 747 32.34 34.26 -17.87
C MET A 747 33.02 35.27 -18.82
N GLY A 748 34.00 36.03 -18.32
CA GLY A 748 34.69 37.07 -19.08
C GLY A 748 35.93 36.57 -19.81
N GLU A 749 36.68 37.50 -20.39
CA GLU A 749 37.97 37.22 -21.01
C GLU A 749 38.93 36.55 -20.00
N GLY A 750 39.61 35.49 -20.43
CA GLY A 750 40.49 34.66 -19.60
C GLY A 750 39.76 33.64 -18.71
N SER A 751 38.42 33.59 -18.73
CA SER A 751 37.66 32.53 -18.05
C SER A 751 37.85 31.16 -18.74
N PRO A 752 37.56 30.04 -18.05
CA PRO A 752 37.63 28.71 -18.68
C PRO A 752 36.80 28.61 -19.96
N LEU A 753 35.68 29.35 -20.04
CA LEU A 753 34.80 29.37 -21.21
C LEU A 753 35.44 30.12 -22.39
N ASP A 754 35.99 31.32 -22.17
CA ASP A 754 36.71 32.10 -23.18
C ASP A 754 37.93 31.34 -23.71
N LEU A 755 38.69 30.69 -22.82
CA LEU A 755 39.81 29.84 -23.21
C LEU A 755 39.36 28.64 -24.05
N LEU A 756 38.21 28.03 -23.74
CA LEU A 756 37.66 26.93 -24.52
C LEU A 756 37.24 27.40 -25.92
N GLU A 757 36.57 28.54 -26.02
CA GLU A 757 36.13 29.16 -27.27
C GLU A 757 37.32 29.50 -28.19
N LYS A 758 38.30 30.27 -27.68
CA LYS A 758 39.50 30.68 -28.43
C LYS A 758 40.30 29.48 -28.97
N ASN A 759 40.18 28.34 -28.31
CA ASN A 759 40.85 27.10 -28.70
C ASN A 759 40.02 26.19 -29.61
N GLY A 760 38.89 26.66 -30.15
CA GLY A 760 38.03 25.91 -31.07
C GLY A 760 37.13 24.89 -30.37
N GLY A 761 36.64 25.23 -29.18
CA GLY A 761 35.76 24.39 -28.37
C GLY A 761 34.42 24.07 -29.03
N LYS A 762 33.85 22.93 -28.64
CA LYS A 762 32.51 22.48 -29.02
C LYS A 762 31.63 22.41 -27.77
N VAL A 763 30.33 22.61 -27.95
CA VAL A 763 29.32 22.35 -26.90
C VAL A 763 28.57 21.06 -27.23
N LEU A 764 28.50 20.14 -26.26
CA LEU A 764 27.67 18.96 -26.32
C LEU A 764 26.52 19.08 -25.31
N LEU A 765 25.30 19.10 -25.84
CA LEU A 765 24.07 19.06 -25.06
C LEU A 765 23.59 17.61 -24.97
N LEU A 766 24.00 16.90 -23.92
CA LEU A 766 23.75 15.47 -23.75
C LEU A 766 22.48 15.22 -22.92
N GLY A 767 21.35 15.05 -23.59
CA GLY A 767 20.05 14.83 -22.93
C GLY A 767 19.42 16.10 -22.34
N VAL A 768 19.93 17.27 -22.74
CA VAL A 768 19.41 18.60 -22.38
C VAL A 768 19.21 19.43 -23.65
N ASP A 769 18.40 20.48 -23.55
CA ASP A 769 18.08 21.37 -24.66
C ASP A 769 18.84 22.71 -24.53
N TYR A 770 18.77 23.56 -25.57
CA TYR A 770 19.50 24.84 -25.67
C TYR A 770 19.43 25.74 -24.40
N PRO A 771 18.32 25.83 -23.65
CA PRO A 771 18.26 26.65 -22.42
C PRO A 771 19.21 26.22 -21.30
N SER A 772 19.75 25.00 -21.36
CA SER A 772 20.76 24.52 -20.40
C SER A 772 22.18 24.94 -20.77
N ASN A 773 22.36 25.51 -21.96
CA ASN A 773 23.65 25.97 -22.44
C ASN A 773 24.06 27.23 -21.66
N THR A 774 25.30 27.24 -21.15
CA THR A 774 25.88 28.43 -20.50
C THR A 774 26.61 29.33 -21.52
N PHE A 775 26.45 29.02 -22.82
CA PHE A 775 26.98 29.75 -23.98
C PHE A 775 25.94 30.68 -24.60
#